data_AF-A0A9D4UGA2-F1
#
_entry.id   AF-A0A9D4UGA2-F1
#
_cell.length_a   1.000
_cell.length_b   1.000
_cell.length_c   1.000
_cell.angle_alpha   90.00
_cell.angle_beta   90.00
_cell.angle_gamma   90.00
#
_symmetry.space_group_name_H-M   'P 1'
#
loop_
_entity.id
_entity.type
_entity.pdbx_description
1 polymer ?
#
loop_
_entity_poly.entity_id
_entity_poly.type
_entity_poly.pdbx_seq_one_letter_code
_entity_poly.pdbx_strand_id
1 'polypeptide(L)'
;MVLSRTLSRQTCTPSNSTIESSDNEWPDEPVQAPKIGIGLGKKKGKLALKYALDNVMISGGSVCLLHVQTHPRSVPKRILRKHSIKNANASAIQEYKEQLRQEAELLANEYRAKCDEKKVKAEVFYSESNSVQEGLVDQISNLKLTTLIVAKSSVSTFSRAKKEESISTFVVTHAPSFCKVMVIHKGKLHFTRDAVEPSTVNRSSTLSSTSAAATEVSAYTTVFGNWMIDTFRVASTNCHSPQEQNDTCIAEESIGARINALWGELGSGYHSISSPSISEGTSIQRPLPMHEHSLTGSNAANNESSPAFHLWLDEAEKFGQWLTIESQRQATNLKKITTTARQMHAENERRLLESMSELETMRRTVDRCLVEVELAKLQAEAARNRYEETVSELDKVSEELDGEYQLRKKAEESLEREYQLRKEAEKRLDAECQLRKEAEEKASQEATEKVCTRVTSQEQFFEYSYRELQAATNEFSDDNKLGEGSYGPVYRGKLPCSIAIKVLSSDGSQGCHKFRNEIQLLSRIHHPHIVRMLGACFDKGCIVYEHMENGSLEDRLNCKDGTPPLPWYTRFRICVEVAAALLFLHSSSQTMVHNDLTFRNILLDDHFVSKIGNIGVAKLASSNLITLYKPLGMYVHPDYQLSGIISCESDVFSLGIIMLQLLTGRQAVGVSDVVEDAVYNGHLEDVLDKSAGEWPLAEAMDLAFVGLQCADPRKKNRPNLSTKVLPDLQKIEIVASKAVAKLTFFGTKMITPSFFLCPISQEIMENPHIAADGFTYDFDTIESWLRGHDTSPMTNLTVNHKNLVPNHTLRSTIKEWQENILLSH
;
A
#
# COMPACT_ATOMS: atom_id res chain seq x y z
N MET A 1 -19.57 -2.53 81.96
CA MET A 1 -19.58 -1.40 82.92
C MET A 1 -19.19 -0.12 82.19
N VAL A 2 -19.61 1.00 82.79
CA VAL A 2 -19.36 2.43 82.54
C VAL A 2 -18.10 2.85 81.73
N LEU A 3 -18.32 3.90 80.93
CA LEU A 3 -17.49 5.06 80.47
C LEU A 3 -16.19 5.36 81.29
N SER A 4 -15.19 6.14 80.86
CA SER A 4 -15.26 7.49 80.23
C SER A 4 -13.94 7.98 79.58
N ARG A 5 -13.99 9.21 79.01
CA ARG A 5 -12.89 10.10 78.54
C ARG A 5 -11.96 10.56 79.72
N THR A 6 -10.86 11.34 79.63
CA THR A 6 -10.59 12.54 78.77
C THR A 6 -9.12 13.07 78.81
N LEU A 7 -8.67 13.64 77.67
CA LEU A 7 -7.78 14.80 77.36
C LEU A 7 -6.80 15.50 78.35
N SER A 8 -5.61 15.83 77.80
CA SER A 8 -4.81 17.09 77.91
C SER A 8 -3.87 17.16 76.65
N ARG A 9 -3.23 18.24 76.11
CA ARG A 9 -2.98 19.70 76.34
C ARG A 9 -1.92 20.17 77.36
N GLN A 10 -1.10 21.22 77.13
CA GLN A 10 -0.39 21.77 75.93
C GLN A 10 0.60 22.90 76.36
N THR A 11 1.65 23.22 75.55
CA THR A 11 2.51 24.47 75.59
C THR A 11 3.38 24.69 76.87
N CYS A 12 4.56 25.35 76.89
CA CYS A 12 5.08 26.57 76.21
C CYS A 12 6.61 26.56 75.89
N THR A 13 7.11 27.67 75.32
CA THR A 13 8.49 27.99 74.83
C THR A 13 9.18 29.06 75.74
N PRO A 14 10.23 29.88 75.39
CA PRO A 14 11.12 29.98 74.20
C PRO A 14 12.62 30.29 74.49
N SER A 15 13.43 30.54 73.44
CA SER A 15 14.52 31.57 73.39
C SER A 15 14.95 31.86 71.93
N ASN A 16 15.63 33.00 71.69
CA ASN A 16 15.83 33.61 70.37
C ASN A 16 17.31 33.99 70.10
N SER A 17 17.72 33.97 68.81
CA SER A 17 18.71 34.83 68.11
C SER A 17 19.49 34.06 67.02
N THR A 18 20.02 34.64 65.93
CA THR A 18 19.69 35.79 65.05
C THR A 18 20.46 35.52 63.73
N ILE A 19 20.01 36.03 62.57
CA ILE A 19 20.68 35.83 61.27
C ILE A 19 21.40 37.12 60.84
N GLU A 20 22.60 37.00 60.28
CA GLU A 20 23.15 37.94 59.29
C GLU A 20 23.67 37.17 58.06
N SER A 21 23.65 37.79 56.88
CA SER A 21 23.87 37.16 55.59
C SER A 21 25.17 37.61 54.91
N SER A 22 25.60 36.83 53.92
CA SER A 22 26.58 37.26 52.92
C SER A 22 26.22 36.63 51.57
N ASP A 23 25.39 37.32 50.81
CA ASP A 23 24.87 36.84 49.54
C ASP A 23 25.95 36.80 48.45
N ASN A 24 25.89 35.79 47.58
CA ASN A 24 26.68 35.67 46.36
C ASN A 24 25.84 34.91 45.32
N GLU A 25 24.83 35.60 44.78
CA GLU A 25 24.02 35.07 43.67
C GLU A 25 24.91 34.84 42.44
N TRP A 26 24.96 33.59 41.99
CA TRP A 26 25.27 33.26 40.60
C TRP A 26 23.94 32.96 39.90
N PRO A 27 23.73 33.40 38.65
CA PRO A 27 22.43 33.26 38.00
C PRO A 27 22.10 31.80 37.71
N ASP A 28 20.93 31.34 38.16
CA ASP A 28 20.38 30.03 37.80
C ASP A 28 20.26 29.89 36.27
N GLU A 29 20.80 28.79 35.71
CA GLU A 29 20.50 28.43 34.34
C GLU A 29 19.00 28.08 34.19
N PRO A 30 18.32 28.55 33.14
CA PRO A 30 16.88 28.31 32.97
C PRO A 30 16.61 26.81 32.80
N VAL A 31 15.83 26.23 33.72
CA VAL A 31 15.48 24.81 33.77
C VAL A 31 14.98 24.33 32.41
N GLN A 32 15.82 23.58 31.70
CA GLN A 32 15.56 23.20 30.32
C GLN A 32 14.37 22.24 30.23
N ALA A 33 13.37 22.60 29.42
CA ALA A 33 12.13 21.82 29.27
C ALA A 33 12.42 20.36 28.87
N PRO A 34 11.70 19.37 29.43
CA PRO A 34 12.03 17.96 29.27
C PRO A 34 11.93 17.49 27.82
N LYS A 35 13.06 17.04 27.26
CA LYS A 35 13.14 16.47 25.91
C LYS A 35 12.62 15.03 25.92
N ILE A 36 11.37 14.85 25.52
CA ILE A 36 10.70 13.54 25.49
C ILE A 36 10.85 12.90 24.11
N GLY A 37 11.48 11.73 24.05
CA GLY A 37 11.61 10.90 22.86
C GLY A 37 10.54 9.82 22.74
N ILE A 38 10.08 9.54 21.52
CA ILE A 38 9.15 8.45 21.21
C ILE A 38 9.66 7.64 20.02
N GLY A 39 9.82 6.33 20.20
CA GLY A 39 10.25 5.42 19.13
C GLY A 39 9.16 5.20 18.07
N LEU A 40 9.44 5.58 16.82
CA LEU A 40 8.54 5.38 15.67
C LEU A 40 8.37 3.89 15.34
N GLY A 41 7.15 3.46 15.00
CA GLY A 41 6.92 2.08 14.54
C GLY A 41 5.47 1.72 14.24
N LYS A 42 5.20 1.27 13.01
CA LYS A 42 3.88 1.12 12.36
C LYS A 42 2.67 0.85 13.26
N LYS A 43 2.67 -0.21 14.09
CA LYS A 43 1.58 -0.52 15.05
C LYS A 43 1.91 -0.21 16.51
N LYS A 44 3.13 -0.54 16.97
CA LYS A 44 3.51 -0.43 18.40
C LYS A 44 3.81 1.02 18.83
N GLY A 45 4.51 1.80 17.99
CA GLY A 45 4.83 3.20 18.28
C GLY A 45 3.58 4.09 18.34
N LYS A 46 2.53 3.80 17.56
CA LYS A 46 1.25 4.54 17.61
C LYS A 46 0.57 4.43 18.99
N LEU A 47 0.79 3.33 19.73
CA LEU A 47 0.33 3.18 21.12
C LEU A 47 1.20 3.94 22.12
N ALA A 48 2.51 4.05 21.87
CA ALA A 48 3.42 4.85 22.70
C ALA A 48 3.14 6.35 22.52
N LEU A 49 2.94 6.81 21.27
CA LEU A 49 2.53 8.20 20.99
C LEU A 49 1.18 8.53 21.63
N LYS A 50 0.16 7.69 21.45
CA LYS A 50 -1.15 7.93 22.07
C LYS A 50 -1.02 8.03 23.60
N TYR A 51 -0.30 7.10 24.23
CA TYR A 51 -0.11 7.16 25.69
C TYR A 51 0.60 8.45 26.12
N ALA A 52 1.64 8.89 25.39
CA ALA A 52 2.35 10.14 25.67
C ALA A 52 1.43 11.37 25.56
N LEU A 53 0.68 11.49 24.47
CA LEU A 53 -0.25 12.61 24.23
C LEU A 53 -1.41 12.63 25.25
N ASP A 54 -1.89 11.47 25.69
CA ASP A 54 -3.03 11.37 26.62
C ASP A 54 -2.64 11.43 28.11
N ASN A 55 -1.36 11.20 28.47
CA ASN A 55 -0.94 11.00 29.89
C ASN A 55 0.35 11.74 30.32
N VAL A 56 1.12 12.32 29.38
CA VAL A 56 2.46 12.89 29.67
C VAL A 56 2.62 14.30 29.12
N MET A 57 1.96 14.62 28.00
CA MET A 57 2.01 15.96 27.38
C MET A 57 0.91 16.88 27.92
N ILE A 58 1.27 18.14 28.09
CA ILE A 58 0.33 19.26 28.26
C ILE A 58 0.43 20.13 26.99
N SER A 59 -0.66 20.79 26.60
CA SER A 59 -0.75 21.64 25.41
C SER A 59 0.40 22.66 25.36
N GLY A 60 1.14 22.72 24.24
CA GLY A 60 2.34 23.54 24.09
C GLY A 60 3.68 22.81 24.30
N GLY A 61 3.66 21.54 24.71
CA GLY A 61 4.87 20.70 24.80
C GLY A 61 5.54 20.41 23.46
N SER A 62 6.77 19.88 23.50
CA SER A 62 7.51 19.42 22.32
C SER A 62 7.97 17.96 22.47
N VAL A 63 8.10 17.25 21.35
CA VAL A 63 8.41 15.81 21.31
C VAL A 63 9.38 15.47 20.19
N CYS A 64 10.33 14.59 20.49
CA CYS A 64 11.31 14.05 19.55
C CYS A 64 10.81 12.68 19.02
N LEU A 65 10.43 12.61 17.75
CA LEU A 65 10.02 11.38 17.07
C LEU A 65 11.26 10.67 16.50
N LEU A 66 11.61 9.52 17.06
CA LEU A 66 12.89 8.84 16.82
C LEU A 66 12.73 7.71 15.79
N HIS A 67 13.44 7.80 14.66
CA HIS A 67 13.52 6.73 13.67
C HIS A 67 14.94 6.16 13.60
N VAL A 68 15.07 4.85 13.83
CA VAL A 68 16.33 4.11 13.61
C VAL A 68 16.19 3.24 12.38
N GLN A 69 16.76 3.69 11.27
CA GLN A 69 16.89 2.89 10.05
C GLN A 69 18.00 1.86 10.29
N THR A 70 17.64 0.57 10.27
CA THR A 70 18.63 -0.49 10.41
C THR A 70 19.26 -0.82 9.07
N HIS A 71 20.55 -1.13 9.08
CA HIS A 71 21.25 -1.65 7.90
C HIS A 71 20.53 -2.92 7.39
N PRO A 72 19.96 -2.90 6.17
CA PRO A 72 19.22 -4.05 5.68
C PRO A 72 20.17 -5.24 5.54
N ARG A 73 19.77 -6.41 6.06
CA ARG A 73 20.49 -7.68 5.86
C ARG A 73 20.15 -8.33 4.48
N SER A 74 19.22 -7.75 3.73
CA SER A 74 18.66 -8.25 2.47
C SER A 74 17.94 -7.17 1.66
N VAL A 75 18.03 -7.18 0.32
CA VAL A 75 17.15 -6.40 -0.58
C VAL A 75 15.97 -7.28 -1.02
N PRO A 76 14.71 -6.80 -1.03
CA PRO A 76 13.62 -7.46 -1.72
C PRO A 76 13.78 -7.31 -3.24
N LYS A 77 13.78 -8.41 -4.01
CA LYS A 77 13.19 -8.32 -5.36
C LYS A 77 11.72 -7.95 -5.15
N ARG A 78 11.21 -6.95 -5.89
CA ARG A 78 9.85 -6.42 -5.71
C ARG A 78 8.74 -7.45 -5.93
N ILE A 79 9.05 -8.56 -6.59
CA ILE A 79 8.07 -9.58 -7.01
C ILE A 79 7.89 -10.63 -5.91
N LEU A 80 8.87 -11.51 -5.61
CA LEU A 80 8.68 -12.54 -4.57
C LEU A 80 9.86 -12.76 -3.59
N ARG A 81 11.13 -12.73 -4.00
CA ARG A 81 12.25 -13.19 -3.13
C ARG A 81 13.10 -12.08 -2.50
N LYS A 82 13.48 -12.23 -1.22
CA LYS A 82 14.51 -11.40 -0.57
C LYS A 82 15.91 -11.96 -0.84
N HIS A 83 16.76 -11.18 -1.50
CA HIS A 83 18.16 -11.50 -1.77
C HIS A 83 19.06 -11.11 -0.58
N SER A 84 20.11 -11.89 -0.31
CA SER A 84 21.17 -11.46 0.61
C SER A 84 21.91 -10.25 0.04
N ILE A 85 22.20 -9.25 0.87
CA ILE A 85 22.82 -8.00 0.39
C ILE A 85 24.24 -8.15 -0.17
N LYS A 86 24.91 -9.28 0.12
CA LYS A 86 26.20 -9.65 -0.49
C LYS A 86 26.13 -9.88 -2.00
N ASN A 87 24.94 -10.15 -2.54
CA ASN A 87 24.72 -10.53 -3.94
C ASN A 87 23.85 -9.51 -4.70
N ALA A 88 23.52 -8.37 -4.10
CA ALA A 88 22.72 -7.32 -4.75
C ALA A 88 23.64 -6.26 -5.37
N ASN A 89 23.25 -5.71 -6.52
CA ASN A 89 24.00 -4.62 -7.14
C ASN A 89 23.85 -3.31 -6.33
N ALA A 90 24.83 -2.41 -6.43
CA ALA A 90 24.84 -1.18 -5.62
C ALA A 90 23.61 -0.27 -5.87
N SER A 91 23.11 -0.24 -7.11
CA SER A 91 21.95 0.57 -7.50
C SER A 91 20.67 0.13 -6.79
N ALA A 92 20.37 -1.18 -6.77
CA ALA A 92 19.19 -1.72 -6.10
C ALA A 92 19.29 -1.62 -4.56
N ILE A 93 20.51 -1.68 -4.00
CA ILE A 93 20.73 -1.40 -2.57
C ILE A 93 20.39 0.06 -2.26
N GLN A 94 20.79 1.01 -3.13
CA GLN A 94 20.52 2.42 -2.92
C GLN A 94 19.05 2.79 -3.17
N GLU A 95 18.42 2.26 -4.22
CA GLU A 95 16.98 2.44 -4.48
C GLU A 95 16.14 1.90 -3.32
N TYR A 96 16.51 0.74 -2.76
CA TYR A 96 15.83 0.17 -1.60
C TYR A 96 16.09 0.96 -0.30
N LYS A 97 17.29 1.51 -0.09
CA LYS A 97 17.55 2.45 1.01
C LYS A 97 16.64 3.67 0.93
N GLU A 98 16.37 4.18 -0.28
CA GLU A 98 15.54 5.36 -0.50
C GLU A 98 14.05 5.07 -0.32
N GLN A 99 13.55 3.92 -0.80
CA GLN A 99 12.18 3.45 -0.50
C GLN A 99 11.95 3.30 1.01
N LEU A 100 12.95 2.82 1.76
CA LEU A 100 12.87 2.73 3.22
C LEU A 100 12.81 4.11 3.91
N ARG A 101 13.43 5.15 3.32
CA ARG A 101 13.33 6.53 3.81
C ARG A 101 11.95 7.12 3.53
N GLN A 102 11.40 6.91 2.33
CA GLN A 102 10.04 7.31 1.98
C GLN A 102 8.99 6.64 2.88
N GLU A 103 9.12 5.33 3.16
CA GLU A 103 8.28 4.65 4.16
C GLU A 103 8.42 5.24 5.57
N ALA A 104 9.63 5.66 5.97
CA ALA A 104 9.90 6.25 7.27
C ALA A 104 9.33 7.68 7.40
N GLU A 105 9.38 8.47 6.33
CA GLU A 105 8.84 9.83 6.24
C GLU A 105 7.31 9.84 6.24
N LEU A 106 6.65 8.97 5.46
CA LEU A 106 5.20 8.78 5.53
C LEU A 106 4.76 8.40 6.96
N LEU A 107 5.48 7.49 7.61
CA LEU A 107 5.22 7.10 9.00
C LEU A 107 5.49 8.24 10.00
N ALA A 108 6.46 9.11 9.74
CA ALA A 108 6.72 10.30 10.57
C ALA A 108 5.61 11.34 10.43
N ASN A 109 5.12 11.58 9.21
CA ASN A 109 4.03 12.50 8.92
C ASN A 109 2.70 12.04 9.57
N GLU A 110 2.40 10.73 9.58
CA GLU A 110 1.29 10.16 10.37
C GLU A 110 1.36 10.46 11.87
N TYR A 111 2.56 10.65 12.44
CA TYR A 111 2.75 10.93 13.86
C TYR A 111 2.73 12.44 14.11
N ARG A 112 3.35 13.24 13.24
CA ARG A 112 3.31 14.71 13.30
C ARG A 112 1.87 15.22 13.30
N ALA A 113 1.03 14.78 12.36
CA ALA A 113 -0.38 15.16 12.28
C ALA A 113 -1.17 14.91 13.59
N LYS A 114 -0.80 13.89 14.37
CA LYS A 114 -1.42 13.56 15.67
C LYS A 114 -0.88 14.37 16.83
N CYS A 115 0.35 14.88 16.72
CA CYS A 115 0.88 15.89 17.62
C CYS A 115 0.25 17.26 17.32
N ASP A 116 0.05 17.59 16.05
CA ASP A 116 -0.60 18.82 15.59
C ASP A 116 -2.07 18.88 16.05
N GLU A 117 -2.83 17.78 15.92
CA GLU A 117 -4.19 17.58 16.49
C GLU A 117 -4.26 17.96 17.99
N LYS A 118 -3.17 17.71 18.72
CA LYS A 118 -3.04 17.97 20.17
C LYS A 118 -2.26 19.24 20.50
N LYS A 119 -1.87 20.06 19.51
CA LYS A 119 -1.04 21.26 19.66
C LYS A 119 0.28 20.99 20.42
N VAL A 120 0.97 19.92 20.02
CA VAL A 120 2.30 19.50 20.50
C VAL A 120 3.31 19.58 19.35
N LYS A 121 4.43 20.27 19.54
CA LYS A 121 5.44 20.44 18.48
C LYS A 121 6.23 19.14 18.26
N ALA A 122 6.19 18.54 17.07
CA ALA A 122 6.87 17.28 16.77
C ALA A 122 8.07 17.44 15.81
N GLU A 123 9.27 17.25 16.35
CA GLU A 123 10.54 17.21 15.61
C GLU A 123 10.95 15.76 15.36
N VAL A 124 11.45 15.45 14.16
CA VAL A 124 11.72 14.06 13.73
C VAL A 124 13.22 13.87 13.54
N PHE A 125 13.78 12.83 14.18
CA PHE A 125 15.20 12.54 14.18
C PHE A 125 15.48 11.15 13.61
N TYR A 126 16.15 11.12 12.47
CA TYR A 126 16.60 9.88 11.81
C TYR A 126 18.01 9.49 12.27
N SER A 127 18.29 8.19 12.31
CA SER A 127 19.64 7.62 12.50
C SER A 127 19.77 6.31 11.74
N GLU A 128 20.96 6.03 11.20
CA GLU A 128 21.31 4.70 10.64
C GLU A 128 22.12 3.91 11.68
N SER A 129 21.73 2.66 11.98
CA SER A 129 22.41 1.79 12.98
C SER A 129 22.38 0.30 12.59
N ASN A 130 23.03 -0.55 13.38
CA ASN A 130 23.04 -2.00 13.22
C ASN A 130 21.81 -2.69 13.84
N SER A 131 21.24 -2.10 14.88
CA SER A 131 19.96 -2.51 15.47
C SER A 131 19.13 -1.31 15.92
N VAL A 132 17.82 -1.52 16.08
CA VAL A 132 16.89 -0.47 16.54
C VAL A 132 17.18 -0.07 17.98
N GLN A 133 17.55 -1.04 18.83
CA GLN A 133 17.79 -0.80 20.25
C GLN A 133 19.10 -0.05 20.54
N GLU A 134 20.16 -0.25 19.73
CA GLU A 134 21.40 0.53 19.83
C GLU A 134 21.15 2.00 19.40
N GLY A 135 20.61 2.22 18.19
CA GLY A 135 20.37 3.57 17.69
C GLY A 135 19.41 4.42 18.54
N LEU A 136 18.49 3.79 19.30
CA LEU A 136 17.67 4.49 20.29
C LEU A 136 18.50 4.97 21.50
N VAL A 137 19.43 4.14 21.99
CA VAL A 137 20.35 4.52 23.09
C VAL A 137 21.33 5.61 22.64
N ASP A 138 21.80 5.54 21.38
CA ASP A 138 22.62 6.58 20.78
C ASP A 138 21.85 7.92 20.68
N GLN A 139 20.61 7.91 20.19
CA GLN A 139 19.81 9.14 20.10
C GLN A 139 19.42 9.72 21.48
N ILE A 140 19.18 8.91 22.52
CA ILE A 140 19.06 9.41 23.91
C ILE A 140 20.32 10.16 24.33
N SER A 141 21.48 9.58 24.04
CA SER A 141 22.80 10.09 24.42
C SER A 141 23.17 11.37 23.67
N ASN A 142 22.77 11.47 22.40
CA ASN A 142 23.10 12.60 21.51
C ASN A 142 22.12 13.78 21.68
N LEU A 143 20.81 13.53 21.73
CA LEU A 143 19.79 14.59 21.84
C LEU A 143 19.58 15.07 23.29
N LYS A 144 20.18 14.37 24.28
CA LYS A 144 19.98 14.55 25.73
C LYS A 144 18.50 14.42 26.11
N LEU A 145 17.90 13.28 25.76
CA LEU A 145 16.51 13.00 26.05
C LEU A 145 16.32 12.72 27.55
N THR A 146 15.50 13.53 28.22
CA THR A 146 15.18 13.36 29.64
C THR A 146 14.25 12.17 29.87
N THR A 147 13.38 11.88 28.89
CA THR A 147 12.42 10.78 28.93
C THR A 147 12.36 10.08 27.57
N LEU A 148 12.32 8.74 27.56
CA LEU A 148 12.00 7.94 26.38
C LEU A 148 10.73 7.11 26.62
N ILE A 149 9.80 7.12 25.68
CA ILE A 149 8.57 6.31 25.71
C ILE A 149 8.60 5.28 24.57
N VAL A 150 8.57 3.99 24.94
CA VAL A 150 8.61 2.84 24.01
C VAL A 150 7.51 1.83 24.31
N ALA A 151 7.09 1.06 23.31
CA ALA A 151 6.07 0.03 23.48
C ALA A 151 6.68 -1.39 23.65
N LYS A 152 6.21 -2.13 24.66
CA LYS A 152 6.66 -3.48 24.99
C LYS A 152 6.53 -4.42 23.79
N SER A 153 7.65 -5.02 23.38
CA SER A 153 7.65 -6.01 22.30
C SER A 153 7.47 -7.43 22.81
N SER A 154 6.43 -8.10 22.31
CA SER A 154 6.28 -9.55 22.38
C SER A 154 7.46 -10.25 21.70
N VAL A 155 8.08 -11.19 22.42
CA VAL A 155 9.12 -12.09 21.91
C VAL A 155 8.44 -13.19 21.08
N SER A 156 8.89 -13.40 19.84
CA SER A 156 8.44 -14.52 19.01
C SER A 156 9.10 -15.81 19.47
N THR A 157 8.35 -16.69 20.14
CA THR A 157 8.85 -17.96 20.72
C THR A 157 9.16 -19.07 19.72
N PHE A 158 9.05 -18.80 18.41
CA PHE A 158 9.34 -19.74 17.32
C PHE A 158 10.44 -19.23 16.39
N SER A 159 11.69 -19.30 16.84
CA SER A 159 12.85 -19.49 15.96
C SER A 159 13.97 -20.21 16.72
N ARG A 160 14.77 -21.03 16.03
CA ARG A 160 15.87 -21.81 16.65
C ARG A 160 17.24 -21.11 16.54
N ALA A 161 17.24 -19.82 16.19
CA ALA A 161 18.42 -18.96 16.13
C ALA A 161 18.62 -18.19 17.45
N LYS A 162 19.76 -17.50 17.60
CA LYS A 162 20.10 -16.72 18.81
C LYS A 162 18.95 -15.79 19.21
N LYS A 163 18.58 -15.80 20.49
CA LYS A 163 17.63 -14.83 21.07
C LYS A 163 18.24 -13.42 21.00
N GLU A 164 17.86 -12.63 19.99
CA GLU A 164 17.98 -11.17 20.08
C GLU A 164 17.06 -10.68 21.22
N GLU A 165 17.55 -9.78 22.08
CA GLU A 165 16.81 -9.27 23.23
C GLU A 165 15.67 -8.31 22.79
N SER A 166 14.59 -8.21 23.57
CA SER A 166 13.51 -7.29 23.22
C SER A 166 13.99 -5.83 23.32
N ILE A 167 13.65 -4.98 22.35
CA ILE A 167 13.97 -3.54 22.35
C ILE A 167 13.58 -2.88 23.68
N SER A 168 12.40 -3.23 24.21
CA SER A 168 11.90 -2.74 25.50
C SER A 168 12.67 -3.23 26.73
N THR A 169 13.46 -4.31 26.63
CA THR A 169 14.35 -4.79 27.70
C THR A 169 15.74 -4.16 27.55
N PHE A 170 16.30 -4.21 26.35
CA PHE A 170 17.63 -3.67 26.04
C PHE A 170 17.72 -2.16 26.33
N VAL A 171 16.72 -1.38 25.90
CA VAL A 171 16.74 0.08 26.11
C VAL A 171 16.50 0.44 27.59
N VAL A 172 15.77 -0.37 28.36
CA VAL A 172 15.66 -0.20 29.82
C VAL A 172 17.01 -0.41 30.51
N THR A 173 17.80 -1.40 30.06
CA THR A 173 19.09 -1.76 30.66
C THR A 173 20.27 -0.91 30.18
N HIS A 174 20.25 -0.41 28.94
CA HIS A 174 21.38 0.28 28.32
C HIS A 174 21.20 1.79 28.10
N ALA A 175 19.98 2.35 28.22
CA ALA A 175 19.81 3.80 28.14
C ALA A 175 20.50 4.51 29.32
N PRO A 176 21.15 5.68 29.11
CA PRO A 176 21.82 6.45 30.15
C PRO A 176 21.01 6.69 31.42
N SER A 177 21.69 6.79 32.56
CA SER A 177 21.11 7.03 33.88
C SER A 177 20.26 8.31 33.95
N PHE A 178 20.66 9.38 33.25
CA PHE A 178 19.92 10.64 33.20
C PHE A 178 18.56 10.55 32.47
N CYS A 179 18.33 9.49 31.69
CA CYS A 179 17.10 9.31 30.92
C CYS A 179 16.11 8.40 31.66
N LYS A 180 14.87 8.86 31.80
CA LYS A 180 13.73 8.06 32.30
C LYS A 180 13.13 7.23 31.16
N VAL A 181 13.02 5.92 31.30
CA VAL A 181 12.51 5.01 30.26
C VAL A 181 11.14 4.45 30.66
N MET A 182 10.10 4.79 29.90
CA MET A 182 8.72 4.35 30.10
C MET A 182 8.32 3.31 29.05
N VAL A 183 7.82 2.16 29.51
CA VAL A 183 7.45 1.02 28.67
C VAL A 183 5.93 0.82 28.69
N ILE A 184 5.30 0.93 27.53
CA ILE A 184 3.84 0.88 27.33
C ILE A 184 3.40 -0.49 26.80
N HIS A 185 2.36 -1.10 27.37
CA HIS A 185 1.76 -2.35 26.87
C HIS A 185 0.25 -2.22 26.73
N LYS A 186 -0.31 -2.62 25.58
CA LYS A 186 -1.75 -2.53 25.27
C LYS A 186 -2.36 -1.13 25.55
N GLY A 187 -1.59 -0.06 25.36
CA GLY A 187 -2.02 1.32 25.58
C GLY A 187 -1.99 1.82 27.04
N LYS A 188 -1.45 1.03 27.99
CA LYS A 188 -1.22 1.45 29.38
C LYS A 188 0.26 1.38 29.74
N LEU A 189 0.69 2.17 30.71
CA LEU A 189 2.03 2.05 31.31
C LEU A 189 2.19 0.65 31.93
N HIS A 190 3.30 -0.01 31.63
CA HIS A 190 3.64 -1.34 32.15
C HIS A 190 4.85 -1.28 33.07
N PHE A 191 5.84 -0.44 32.79
CA PHE A 191 7.07 -0.33 33.56
C PHE A 191 7.73 1.04 33.34
N THR A 192 8.44 1.52 34.35
CA THR A 192 9.26 2.73 34.29
C THR A 192 10.62 2.42 34.90
N ARG A 193 11.72 2.76 34.22
CA ARG A 193 13.01 3.04 34.86
C ARG A 193 13.11 4.54 35.01
N ASP A 194 13.13 5.04 36.25
CA ASP A 194 13.35 6.47 36.49
C ASP A 194 14.80 6.88 36.19
N ALA A 195 14.99 8.19 36.04
CA ALA A 195 16.33 8.76 35.93
C ALA A 195 17.02 8.73 37.30
N VAL A 196 18.34 8.57 37.30
CA VAL A 196 19.19 8.63 38.50
C VAL A 196 20.05 9.88 38.40
N GLU A 197 19.85 10.82 39.33
CA GLU A 197 20.67 12.02 39.45
C GLU A 197 22.12 11.65 39.80
N PRO A 198 23.12 12.41 39.30
CA PRO A 198 24.52 12.19 39.64
C PRO A 198 24.80 12.62 41.09
N SER A 199 24.60 11.72 42.04
CA SER A 199 24.87 11.97 43.46
C SER A 199 26.34 12.34 43.69
N THR A 200 26.56 13.48 44.35
CA THR A 200 27.89 13.99 44.67
C THR A 200 28.62 13.03 45.60
N VAL A 201 29.81 12.58 45.17
CA VAL A 201 30.57 11.54 45.88
C VAL A 201 31.17 12.09 47.17
N ASN A 202 30.47 11.88 48.28
CA ASN A 202 31.07 11.98 49.62
C ASN A 202 31.81 10.67 49.94
N ARG A 203 33.14 10.73 49.99
CA ARG A 203 33.99 9.61 50.41
C ARG A 203 33.96 9.46 51.94
N SER A 204 33.45 8.34 52.42
CA SER A 204 33.89 7.77 53.70
C SER A 204 34.07 6.25 53.54
N SER A 205 35.11 5.71 54.17
CA SER A 205 35.67 4.40 53.83
C SER A 205 35.53 3.38 54.95
N THR A 206 35.25 2.13 54.58
CA THR A 206 35.89 0.97 55.24
C THR A 206 36.07 -0.16 54.24
N LEU A 207 37.25 -0.80 54.26
CA LEU A 207 37.52 -2.02 53.50
C LEU A 207 37.16 -3.24 54.35
N SER A 208 36.59 -4.27 53.71
CA SER A 208 36.82 -5.66 54.10
C SER A 208 36.95 -6.50 52.82
N SER A 209 38.14 -7.09 52.63
CA SER A 209 38.52 -7.71 51.35
C SER A 209 38.53 -9.24 51.44
N THR A 210 37.77 -9.90 50.57
CA THR A 210 38.02 -11.29 50.14
C THR A 210 37.82 -11.40 48.64
N SER A 211 38.63 -12.24 47.99
CA SER A 211 38.71 -12.35 46.53
C SER A 211 38.00 -13.59 46.00
N ALA A 212 37.13 -13.42 45.01
CA ALA A 212 36.77 -14.45 44.04
C ALA A 212 36.45 -13.77 42.70
N ALA A 213 36.72 -14.45 41.59
CA ALA A 213 36.46 -13.95 40.25
C ALA A 213 35.35 -14.76 39.56
N ALA A 214 34.64 -14.08 38.65
CA ALA A 214 33.64 -14.60 37.71
C ALA A 214 32.28 -15.06 38.27
N THR A 215 31.27 -14.88 37.40
CA THR A 215 29.90 -15.44 37.46
C THR A 215 28.90 -14.76 38.40
N GLU A 216 28.23 -13.70 37.93
CA GLU A 216 26.88 -13.37 38.42
C GLU A 216 25.98 -12.76 37.33
N VAL A 217 25.26 -13.63 36.61
CA VAL A 217 24.18 -13.25 35.66
C VAL A 217 22.95 -14.11 35.95
N SER A 218 22.43 -14.04 37.19
CA SER A 218 21.18 -14.72 37.58
C SER A 218 20.61 -14.15 38.89
N ALA A 219 19.85 -13.05 38.80
CA ALA A 219 19.14 -12.49 39.96
C ALA A 219 17.74 -11.94 39.61
N TYR A 220 17.64 -11.07 38.58
CA TYR A 220 16.39 -10.36 38.27
C TYR A 220 15.33 -11.18 37.51
N THR A 221 15.66 -12.36 36.99
CA THR A 221 14.75 -13.20 36.19
C THR A 221 13.70 -13.95 37.01
N THR A 222 13.96 -14.23 38.29
CA THR A 222 13.15 -15.19 39.07
C THR A 222 11.91 -14.57 39.70
N VAL A 223 11.97 -13.29 40.09
CA VAL A 223 10.86 -12.60 40.77
C VAL A 223 9.64 -12.40 39.86
N PHE A 224 9.85 -12.22 38.56
CA PHE A 224 8.77 -11.96 37.59
C PHE A 224 7.93 -13.20 37.24
N GLY A 225 8.38 -14.41 37.58
CA GLY A 225 7.69 -15.66 37.24
C GLY A 225 6.47 -15.94 38.13
N ASN A 226 6.61 -15.79 39.45
CA ASN A 226 5.65 -16.32 40.41
C ASN A 226 4.45 -15.40 40.69
N TRP A 227 4.48 -14.13 40.28
CA TRP A 227 3.37 -13.19 40.52
C TRP A 227 2.20 -13.33 39.54
N MET A 228 2.38 -14.01 38.39
CA MET A 228 1.31 -14.12 37.36
C MET A 228 0.19 -15.12 37.68
N ILE A 229 0.21 -15.80 38.83
CA ILE A 229 -0.76 -16.87 39.15
C ILE A 229 -1.91 -16.37 40.04
N ASP A 230 -1.69 -15.39 40.93
CA ASP A 230 -2.66 -15.01 41.97
C ASP A 230 -3.69 -13.93 41.59
N THR A 231 -3.75 -13.48 40.33
CA THR A 231 -4.74 -12.48 39.87
C THR A 231 -5.90 -13.08 39.07
N PHE A 232 -6.31 -14.31 39.39
CA PHE A 232 -7.43 -15.00 38.75
C PHE A 232 -8.55 -15.40 39.74
N ARG A 233 -9.02 -14.46 40.57
CA ARG A 233 -10.20 -14.62 41.43
C ARG A 233 -10.86 -13.31 41.84
N VAL A 234 -12.14 -13.42 42.22
CA VAL A 234 -13.09 -12.35 42.63
C VAL A 234 -13.54 -11.45 41.45
N ALA A 235 -14.81 -11.04 41.49
CA ALA A 235 -15.52 -10.40 40.39
C ALA A 235 -16.59 -9.41 40.88
N SER A 236 -17.16 -8.66 39.93
CA SER A 236 -18.48 -7.99 39.98
C SER A 236 -18.70 -6.84 40.98
N THR A 237 -19.09 -5.68 40.44
CA THR A 237 -20.42 -5.09 40.73
C THR A 237 -20.81 -4.00 39.70
N ASN A 238 -22.10 -3.63 39.70
CA ASN A 238 -22.73 -2.57 38.87
C ASN A 238 -22.26 -1.15 39.30
N CYS A 239 -22.62 -0.01 38.69
CA CYS A 239 -23.82 0.45 37.96
C CYS A 239 -23.45 1.49 36.86
N HIS A 240 -24.12 1.55 35.70
CA HIS A 240 -25.40 2.23 35.35
C HIS A 240 -25.37 3.78 35.35
N SER A 241 -26.09 4.37 34.39
CA SER A 241 -26.10 5.80 34.00
C SER A 241 -27.16 6.63 34.75
N PRO A 242 -27.29 7.95 34.45
CA PRO A 242 -28.19 8.36 33.36
C PRO A 242 -27.61 9.44 32.40
N GLN A 243 -28.45 9.98 31.52
CA GLN A 243 -28.16 10.89 30.41
C GLN A 243 -29.21 12.04 30.40
N GLU A 244 -29.00 13.09 29.59
CA GLU A 244 -29.99 14.14 29.21
C GLU A 244 -30.40 15.16 30.32
N GLN A 245 -30.95 16.35 30.02
CA GLN A 245 -31.50 16.90 28.75
C GLN A 245 -31.27 18.43 28.57
N ASN A 246 -31.89 19.02 27.52
CA ASN A 246 -31.77 20.38 26.95
C ASN A 246 -31.97 21.60 27.89
N ASP A 247 -31.54 22.79 27.44
CA ASP A 247 -32.47 23.88 27.01
C ASP A 247 -31.77 25.07 26.30
N THR A 248 -32.53 25.97 25.65
CA THR A 248 -32.04 27.07 24.77
C THR A 248 -32.89 28.35 24.81
N CYS A 249 -32.28 29.50 24.46
CA CYS A 249 -32.85 30.87 24.33
C CYS A 249 -33.11 31.58 25.68
N ILE A 250 -33.14 32.92 25.82
CA ILE A 250 -33.48 34.04 24.90
C ILE A 250 -32.45 35.22 24.99
N ALA A 251 -32.50 36.09 23.96
CA ALA A 251 -31.84 37.40 23.67
C ALA A 251 -31.62 38.44 24.81
N GLU A 252 -31.04 39.65 24.63
CA GLU A 252 -30.45 40.45 23.50
C GLU A 252 -29.34 41.38 24.12
N GLU A 253 -28.57 42.31 23.50
CA GLU A 253 -28.42 42.97 22.18
C GLU A 253 -26.97 42.73 21.62
N SER A 254 -26.35 43.32 20.58
CA SER A 254 -26.33 44.66 19.90
C SER A 254 -25.66 45.81 20.73
N ILE A 255 -25.06 46.89 20.17
CA ILE A 255 -24.70 47.30 18.79
C ILE A 255 -23.18 47.62 18.76
N GLY A 256 -22.45 47.37 17.66
CA GLY A 256 -21.05 47.87 17.56
C GLY A 256 -20.19 47.43 16.38
N ALA A 257 -20.68 47.42 15.13
CA ALA A 257 -19.92 46.91 13.99
C ALA A 257 -19.96 47.78 12.71
N ARG A 258 -18.91 47.61 11.89
CA ARG A 258 -18.72 48.08 10.49
C ARG A 258 -18.34 49.55 10.28
N ILE A 259 -17.03 49.81 10.21
CA ILE A 259 -16.45 50.91 9.42
C ILE A 259 -16.38 50.46 7.95
N ASN A 260 -17.03 51.20 7.04
CA ASN A 260 -16.61 51.48 5.65
C ASN A 260 -17.80 51.95 4.79
N ALA A 261 -17.86 53.25 4.47
CA ALA A 261 -18.50 53.77 3.26
C ALA A 261 -18.10 55.24 2.97
N LEU A 262 -18.05 55.58 1.67
CA LEU A 262 -18.06 56.91 1.04
C LEU A 262 -16.75 57.74 0.96
N TRP A 263 -16.29 57.89 -0.30
CA TRP A 263 -15.66 59.11 -0.84
C TRP A 263 -16.74 60.16 -1.19
N GLY A 264 -16.40 61.45 -1.29
CA GLY A 264 -17.29 62.46 -1.90
C GLY A 264 -16.93 63.92 -1.57
N GLU A 265 -16.35 64.61 -2.55
CA GLU A 265 -15.89 66.02 -2.63
C GLU A 265 -16.66 67.14 -1.88
N LEU A 266 -15.90 68.16 -1.39
CA LEU A 266 -16.09 69.63 -1.47
C LEU A 266 -15.29 70.33 -0.33
N GLY A 267 -14.68 71.51 -0.47
CA GLY A 267 -14.44 72.33 -1.67
C GLY A 267 -13.97 73.77 -1.33
N SER A 268 -12.69 74.09 -1.60
CA SER A 268 -12.04 75.42 -1.47
C SER A 268 -11.83 76.01 -0.05
N GLY A 269 -10.77 76.83 0.15
CA GLY A 269 -10.46 77.47 1.43
C GLY A 269 -9.05 78.07 1.54
N TYR A 270 -8.89 79.31 1.07
CA TYR A 270 -7.69 80.18 1.21
C TYR A 270 -7.36 80.50 2.70
N HIS A 271 -6.19 81.00 3.14
CA HIS A 271 -5.02 81.64 2.50
C HIS A 271 -3.80 81.67 3.46
N SER A 272 -2.56 81.53 2.93
CA SER A 272 -1.30 82.20 3.39
C SER A 272 -0.80 82.00 4.85
N ILE A 273 0.42 82.34 5.30
CA ILE A 273 1.53 83.20 4.80
C ILE A 273 2.89 82.48 4.92
N SER A 274 3.81 82.76 3.99
CA SER A 274 5.19 82.23 3.96
C SER A 274 6.20 83.02 4.80
N SER A 275 7.28 82.37 5.22
CA SER A 275 8.50 83.03 5.71
C SER A 275 9.19 83.87 4.63
N PRO A 276 10.02 84.85 5.01
CA PRO A 276 11.21 85.22 4.24
C PRO A 276 12.50 85.03 5.04
N SER A 277 13.59 84.71 4.33
CA SER A 277 14.93 84.51 4.88
C SER A 277 15.87 85.69 4.58
N ILE A 278 17.04 85.62 5.22
CA ILE A 278 18.22 86.49 5.16
C ILE A 278 18.54 87.07 3.77
N SER A 279 19.04 88.30 3.74
CA SER A 279 20.00 88.77 2.72
C SER A 279 21.12 89.61 3.38
N GLU A 280 22.33 89.52 2.83
CA GLU A 280 23.51 90.28 3.26
C GLU A 280 23.69 91.56 2.43
N GLY A 281 24.40 92.58 2.94
CA GLY A 281 24.66 93.80 2.15
C GLY A 281 25.35 94.98 2.86
N THR A 282 26.63 94.82 3.22
CA THR A 282 27.67 95.87 3.39
C THR A 282 27.28 97.35 3.63
N SER A 283 27.78 97.94 4.72
CA SER A 283 28.77 99.04 4.62
C SER A 283 29.57 99.22 5.92
N ILE A 284 30.60 100.08 5.90
CA ILE A 284 31.70 100.14 6.88
C ILE A 284 31.79 101.52 7.54
N GLN A 285 32.01 101.59 8.87
CA GLN A 285 32.93 102.57 9.48
C GLN A 285 33.44 102.14 10.87
N ARG A 286 34.58 102.72 11.30
CA ARG A 286 35.35 102.34 12.50
C ARG A 286 35.13 103.32 13.67
N PRO A 287 35.39 102.90 14.93
CA PRO A 287 35.50 103.79 16.10
C PRO A 287 36.90 104.41 16.27
N LEU A 288 37.06 105.20 17.36
CA LEU A 288 38.27 105.86 17.91
C LEU A 288 38.55 107.31 17.42
N PRO A 289 39.27 108.16 18.19
CA PRO A 289 39.81 107.98 19.56
C PRO A 289 39.35 109.06 20.58
N MET A 290 39.94 109.03 21.78
CA MET A 290 39.87 110.11 22.77
C MET A 290 40.64 111.36 22.32
N HIS A 291 40.37 112.50 22.97
CA HIS A 291 41.30 113.64 22.99
C HIS A 291 41.37 114.27 24.38
N GLU A 292 42.56 114.23 24.99
CA GLU A 292 42.90 115.12 26.10
C GLU A 292 43.26 116.51 25.55
N HIS A 293 43.07 117.54 26.37
CA HIS A 293 43.75 118.83 26.23
C HIS A 293 44.26 119.28 27.60
N SER A 294 45.42 119.94 27.63
CA SER A 294 46.27 120.00 28.81
C SER A 294 46.60 121.42 29.25
N LEU A 295 46.68 121.60 30.57
CA LEU A 295 47.54 122.55 31.32
C LEU A 295 47.29 124.09 31.30
N THR A 296 47.48 124.63 32.51
CA THR A 296 47.98 125.99 32.89
C THR A 296 47.08 127.23 32.78
N GLY A 297 47.27 128.18 33.73
CA GLY A 297 46.54 129.45 33.84
C GLY A 297 45.63 129.53 35.08
N SER A 298 46.12 129.37 36.33
CA SER A 298 46.88 130.40 37.09
C SER A 298 46.14 131.74 37.25
N ASN A 299 45.34 131.89 38.31
CA ASN A 299 45.58 132.88 39.36
C ASN A 299 44.62 132.75 40.56
N ALA A 300 45.01 133.30 41.70
CA ALA A 300 44.29 133.19 42.96
C ALA A 300 43.28 134.33 43.18
N ALA A 301 42.18 134.01 43.86
CA ALA A 301 41.43 134.94 44.71
C ALA A 301 40.83 134.15 45.88
N ASN A 302 41.06 134.61 47.11
CA ASN A 302 40.46 133.99 48.30
C ASN A 302 38.97 134.33 48.36
N ASN A 303 38.15 133.37 48.79
CA ASN A 303 36.91 133.67 49.52
C ASN A 303 36.57 132.49 50.44
N GLU A 304 35.99 132.80 51.60
CA GLU A 304 35.92 131.88 52.73
C GLU A 304 34.83 130.81 52.53
N SER A 305 35.25 129.55 52.43
CA SER A 305 34.34 128.40 52.31
C SER A 305 33.64 128.13 53.65
N SER A 306 32.34 128.46 53.73
CA SER A 306 31.49 128.11 54.87
C SER A 306 31.56 126.60 55.20
N PRO A 307 31.55 126.18 56.48
CA PRO A 307 31.60 124.76 56.87
C PRO A 307 30.51 123.89 56.22
N ALA A 308 29.35 124.47 55.91
CA ALA A 308 28.26 123.79 55.21
C ALA A 308 28.65 123.32 53.78
N PHE A 309 29.56 124.02 53.10
CA PHE A 309 30.01 123.64 51.75
C PHE A 309 30.93 122.42 51.77
N HIS A 310 31.82 122.31 52.77
CA HIS A 310 32.66 121.12 52.95
C HIS A 310 31.84 119.90 53.39
N LEU A 311 30.85 120.07 54.26
CA LEU A 311 29.90 119.02 54.60
C LEU A 311 29.10 118.56 53.38
N TRP A 312 28.62 119.49 52.55
CA TRP A 312 27.89 119.15 51.31
C TRP A 312 28.78 118.42 50.29
N LEU A 313 30.07 118.77 50.18
CA LEU A 313 31.03 118.06 49.33
C LEU A 313 31.28 116.63 49.81
N ASP A 314 31.47 116.42 51.12
CA ASP A 314 31.65 115.10 51.73
C ASP A 314 30.40 114.21 51.60
N GLU A 315 29.20 114.78 51.76
CA GLU A 315 27.92 114.11 51.50
C GLU A 315 27.77 113.74 50.01
N ALA A 316 28.13 114.65 49.10
CA ALA A 316 28.08 114.42 47.65
C ALA A 316 29.12 113.38 47.19
N GLU A 317 30.32 113.35 47.77
CA GLU A 317 31.32 112.33 47.47
C GLU A 317 30.86 110.94 47.94
N LYS A 318 30.31 110.84 49.16
CA LYS A 318 29.69 109.61 49.67
C LYS A 318 28.55 109.12 48.78
N PHE A 319 27.71 110.03 48.29
CA PHE A 319 26.64 109.68 47.35
C PHE A 319 27.19 109.22 45.99
N GLY A 320 28.27 109.84 45.49
CA GLY A 320 28.97 109.40 44.27
C GLY A 320 29.62 108.01 44.42
N GLN A 321 30.25 107.74 45.57
CA GLN A 321 30.79 106.41 45.90
C GLN A 321 29.66 105.37 46.00
N TRP A 322 28.54 105.69 46.65
CA TRP A 322 27.37 104.82 46.74
C TRP A 322 26.76 104.52 45.36
N LEU A 323 26.55 105.53 44.52
CA LEU A 323 26.09 105.38 43.13
C LEU A 323 27.03 104.48 42.32
N THR A 324 28.34 104.62 42.51
CA THR A 324 29.35 103.78 41.84
C THR A 324 29.23 102.31 42.28
N ILE A 325 29.08 102.05 43.58
CA ILE A 325 28.92 100.70 44.13
C ILE A 325 27.61 100.05 43.65
N GLU A 326 26.49 100.77 43.71
CA GLU A 326 25.19 100.24 43.28
C GLU A 326 25.12 100.07 41.76
N SER A 327 25.77 100.94 40.97
CA SER A 327 25.96 100.74 39.53
C SER A 327 26.75 99.47 39.22
N GLN A 328 27.87 99.21 39.94
CA GLN A 328 28.65 97.97 39.80
C GLN A 328 27.85 96.74 40.23
N ARG A 329 27.01 96.86 41.27
CA ARG A 329 26.11 95.80 41.74
C ARG A 329 25.03 95.45 40.71
N GLN A 330 24.42 96.45 40.08
CA GLN A 330 23.45 96.24 39.00
C GLN A 330 24.12 95.68 37.75
N ALA A 331 25.29 96.19 37.36
CA ALA A 331 26.07 95.65 36.24
C ALA A 331 26.52 94.20 36.45
N THR A 332 26.89 93.81 37.68
CA THR A 332 27.22 92.41 38.01
C THR A 332 25.99 91.51 38.08
N ASN A 333 24.83 92.01 38.52
CA ASN A 333 23.57 91.27 38.46
C ASN A 333 23.11 91.04 37.01
N LEU A 334 23.15 92.07 36.16
CA LEU A 334 22.88 91.97 34.72
C LEU A 334 23.84 90.99 34.02
N LYS A 335 25.14 90.99 34.37
CA LYS A 335 26.10 89.99 33.88
C LYS A 335 25.73 88.56 34.30
N LYS A 336 25.25 88.33 35.53
CA LYS A 336 24.77 87.02 35.97
C LYS A 336 23.55 86.59 35.16
N ILE A 337 22.51 87.42 35.10
CA ILE A 337 21.25 87.13 34.38
C ILE A 337 21.52 86.82 32.89
N THR A 338 22.33 87.64 32.22
CA THR A 338 22.68 87.41 30.80
C THR A 338 23.57 86.18 30.57
N THR A 339 24.38 85.77 31.56
CA THR A 339 25.16 84.52 31.48
C THR A 339 24.24 83.30 31.66
N THR A 340 23.35 83.31 32.66
CA THR A 340 22.35 82.24 32.85
C THR A 340 21.44 82.10 31.64
N ALA A 341 20.97 83.21 31.06
CA ALA A 341 20.12 83.21 29.87
C ALA A 341 20.84 82.58 28.64
N ARG A 342 22.14 82.88 28.45
CA ARG A 342 22.95 82.24 27.40
C ARG A 342 23.18 80.75 27.64
N GLN A 343 23.41 80.33 28.89
CA GLN A 343 23.54 78.92 29.25
C GLN A 343 22.22 78.16 28.99
N MET A 344 21.08 78.73 29.37
CA MET A 344 19.76 78.16 29.06
C MET A 344 19.48 78.11 27.55
N HIS A 345 19.90 79.12 26.78
CA HIS A 345 19.76 79.09 25.32
C HIS A 345 20.57 77.95 24.71
N ALA A 346 21.85 77.82 25.05
CA ALA A 346 22.72 76.77 24.53
C ALA A 346 22.25 75.36 24.92
N GLU A 347 21.71 75.19 26.14
CA GLU A 347 21.11 73.92 26.58
C GLU A 347 19.81 73.59 25.82
N ASN A 348 18.95 74.58 25.58
CA ASN A 348 17.73 74.38 24.78
C ASN A 348 18.04 74.09 23.31
N GLU A 349 19.02 74.77 22.73
CA GLU A 349 19.52 74.60 21.37
C GLU A 349 20.15 73.20 21.18
N ARG A 350 20.90 72.73 22.17
CA ARG A 350 21.41 71.36 22.24
C ARG A 350 20.27 70.33 22.26
N ARG A 351 19.29 70.48 23.15
CA ARG A 351 18.13 69.58 23.26
C ARG A 351 17.30 69.55 21.97
N LEU A 352 17.19 70.69 21.29
CA LEU A 352 16.53 70.77 19.98
C LEU A 352 17.30 69.98 18.93
N LEU A 353 18.64 70.08 18.87
CA LEU A 353 19.46 69.25 17.99
C LEU A 353 19.35 67.75 18.29
N GLU A 354 19.39 67.36 19.56
CA GLU A 354 19.27 65.97 20.00
C GLU A 354 17.88 65.41 19.60
N SER A 355 16.80 66.15 19.85
CA SER A 355 15.44 65.77 19.42
C SER A 355 15.26 65.75 17.90
N MET A 356 15.89 66.66 17.14
CA MET A 356 15.91 66.61 15.68
C MET A 356 16.62 65.36 15.15
N SER A 357 17.73 64.94 15.78
CA SER A 357 18.43 63.70 15.44
C SER A 357 17.57 62.46 15.72
N GLU A 358 16.82 62.45 16.82
CA GLU A 358 15.85 61.38 17.12
C GLU A 358 14.74 61.33 16.07
N LEU A 359 14.16 62.47 15.69
CA LEU A 359 13.15 62.57 14.62
C LEU A 359 13.69 62.07 13.26
N GLU A 360 14.94 62.34 12.91
CA GLU A 360 15.54 61.79 11.70
C GLU A 360 15.74 60.26 11.75
N THR A 361 16.18 59.69 12.88
CA THR A 361 16.33 58.23 13.01
C THR A 361 14.99 57.50 13.03
N MET A 362 13.95 58.09 13.63
CA MET A 362 12.58 57.60 13.54
C MET A 362 12.06 57.68 12.10
N ARG A 363 12.25 58.81 11.39
CA ARG A 363 11.81 58.93 9.99
C ARG A 363 12.45 57.87 9.10
N ARG A 364 13.78 57.70 9.16
CA ARG A 364 14.49 56.65 8.40
C ARG A 364 14.02 55.23 8.74
N THR A 365 13.55 55.01 9.96
CA THR A 365 12.97 53.72 10.38
C THR A 365 11.58 53.51 9.79
N VAL A 366 10.72 54.54 9.79
CA VAL A 366 9.41 54.52 9.11
C VAL A 366 9.58 54.33 7.61
N ASP A 367 10.50 55.07 6.97
CA ASP A 367 10.82 54.98 5.54
C ASP A 367 11.20 53.52 5.16
N ARG A 368 12.01 52.83 5.99
CA ARG A 368 12.33 51.41 5.81
C ARG A 368 11.11 50.50 5.96
N CYS A 369 10.34 50.66 7.04
CA CYS A 369 9.18 49.80 7.29
C CYS A 369 8.08 49.96 6.22
N LEU A 370 7.95 51.14 5.60
CA LEU A 370 7.06 51.35 4.45
C LEU A 370 7.48 50.50 3.24
N VAL A 371 8.79 50.43 2.93
CA VAL A 371 9.32 49.59 1.85
C VAL A 371 9.13 48.09 2.15
N GLU A 372 9.35 47.67 3.40
CA GLU A 372 9.11 46.29 3.84
C GLU A 372 7.63 45.89 3.71
N VAL A 373 6.70 46.79 4.08
CA VAL A 373 5.25 46.60 3.92
C VAL A 373 4.85 46.53 2.44
N GLU A 374 5.38 47.38 1.57
CA GLU A 374 5.05 47.36 0.14
C GLU A 374 5.56 46.09 -0.55
N LEU A 375 6.76 45.64 -0.20
CA LEU A 375 7.29 44.36 -0.66
C LEU A 375 6.42 43.18 -0.18
N ALA A 376 5.95 43.20 1.07
CA ALA A 376 5.06 42.18 1.61
C ALA A 376 3.69 42.13 0.89
N LYS A 377 3.12 43.29 0.51
CA LYS A 377 1.90 43.35 -0.32
C LYS A 377 2.12 42.67 -1.67
N LEU A 378 3.18 43.03 -2.39
CA LEU A 378 3.49 42.47 -3.72
C LEU A 378 3.73 40.96 -3.66
N GLN A 379 4.36 40.46 -2.58
CA GLN A 379 4.51 39.03 -2.34
C GLN A 379 3.17 38.33 -2.05
N ALA A 380 2.28 38.96 -1.27
CA ALA A 380 0.96 38.43 -0.98
C ALA A 380 0.04 38.42 -2.22
N GLU A 381 0.09 39.45 -3.06
CA GLU A 381 -0.62 39.52 -4.33
C GLU A 381 -0.12 38.46 -5.33
N ALA A 382 1.21 38.31 -5.48
CA ALA A 382 1.78 37.25 -6.29
C ALA A 382 1.46 35.84 -5.76
N ALA A 383 1.31 35.66 -4.43
CA ALA A 383 0.85 34.40 -3.84
C ALA A 383 -0.64 34.15 -4.08
N ARG A 384 -1.47 35.19 -4.01
CA ARG A 384 -2.90 35.14 -4.33
C ARG A 384 -3.14 34.73 -5.78
N ASN A 385 -2.43 35.33 -6.73
CA ASN A 385 -2.62 35.04 -8.15
C ASN A 385 -2.27 33.57 -8.47
N ARG A 386 -1.20 33.03 -7.87
CA ARG A 386 -0.88 31.59 -7.97
C ARG A 386 -1.93 30.68 -7.33
N TYR A 387 -2.54 31.10 -6.22
CA TYR A 387 -3.63 30.35 -5.60
C TYR A 387 -4.87 30.32 -6.52
N GLU A 388 -5.29 31.46 -7.04
CA GLU A 388 -6.43 31.58 -7.97
C GLU A 388 -6.19 30.80 -9.28
N GLU A 389 -4.94 30.75 -9.77
CA GLU A 389 -4.51 29.88 -10.88
C GLU A 389 -4.68 28.39 -10.53
N THR A 390 -4.15 27.91 -9.39
CA THR A 390 -4.31 26.51 -8.97
C THR A 390 -5.75 26.10 -8.69
N VAL A 391 -6.61 27.02 -8.24
CA VAL A 391 -8.06 26.76 -8.12
C VAL A 391 -8.69 26.57 -9.50
N SER A 392 -8.34 27.42 -10.47
CA SER A 392 -8.83 27.27 -11.85
C SER A 392 -8.31 25.98 -12.53
N GLU A 393 -7.19 25.41 -12.12
CA GLU A 393 -6.76 24.08 -12.58
C GLU A 393 -7.56 22.95 -11.89
N LEU A 394 -7.80 23.06 -10.59
CA LEU A 394 -8.61 22.09 -9.83
C LEU A 394 -10.06 22.03 -10.31
N ASP A 395 -10.68 23.16 -10.66
CA ASP A 395 -12.04 23.22 -11.20
C ASP A 395 -12.15 22.42 -12.51
N LYS A 396 -11.20 22.59 -13.44
CA LYS A 396 -11.15 21.85 -14.72
C LYS A 396 -11.00 20.34 -14.50
N VAL A 397 -10.10 19.93 -13.59
CA VAL A 397 -9.92 18.51 -13.24
C VAL A 397 -11.18 17.94 -12.59
N SER A 398 -11.94 18.75 -11.84
CA SER A 398 -13.24 18.33 -11.30
C SER A 398 -14.29 18.14 -12.40
N GLU A 399 -14.37 19.04 -13.40
CA GLU A 399 -15.28 18.89 -14.55
C GLU A 399 -14.95 17.65 -15.39
N GLU A 400 -13.66 17.38 -15.63
CA GLU A 400 -13.20 16.16 -16.33
C GLU A 400 -13.58 14.88 -15.55
N LEU A 401 -13.37 14.87 -14.22
CA LEU A 401 -13.68 13.73 -13.35
C LEU A 401 -15.19 13.47 -13.25
N ASP A 402 -16.01 14.53 -13.17
CA ASP A 402 -17.48 14.40 -13.24
C ASP A 402 -17.91 13.85 -14.61
N GLY A 403 -17.26 14.28 -15.70
CA GLY A 403 -17.47 13.74 -17.05
C GLY A 403 -17.21 12.23 -17.13
N GLU A 404 -16.07 11.78 -16.62
CA GLU A 404 -15.72 10.34 -16.55
C GLU A 404 -16.72 9.57 -15.65
N TYR A 405 -17.11 10.14 -14.51
CA TYR A 405 -18.10 9.54 -13.61
C TYR A 405 -19.47 9.34 -14.27
N GLN A 406 -19.98 10.33 -15.02
CA GLN A 406 -21.24 10.17 -15.76
C GLN A 406 -21.14 9.15 -16.90
N LEU A 407 -19.98 9.05 -17.57
CA LEU A 407 -19.71 8.01 -18.57
C LEU A 407 -19.71 6.61 -17.94
N ARG A 408 -18.99 6.44 -16.83
CA ARG A 408 -18.92 5.19 -16.06
C ARG A 408 -20.30 4.75 -15.57
N LYS A 409 -21.10 5.66 -15.03
CA LYS A 409 -22.47 5.38 -14.58
C LYS A 409 -23.36 4.91 -15.74
N LYS A 410 -23.29 5.56 -16.90
CA LYS A 410 -24.04 5.13 -18.10
C LYS A 410 -23.64 3.74 -18.57
N ALA A 411 -22.34 3.39 -18.50
CA ALA A 411 -21.85 2.06 -18.82
C ALA A 411 -22.35 1.00 -17.82
N GLU A 412 -22.34 1.30 -16.51
CA GLU A 412 -22.87 0.44 -15.45
C GLU A 412 -24.38 0.18 -15.63
N GLU A 413 -25.18 1.22 -15.90
CA GLU A 413 -26.60 1.06 -16.24
C GLU A 413 -26.81 0.28 -17.55
N SER A 414 -25.89 0.35 -18.52
CA SER A 414 -25.97 -0.43 -19.76
C SER A 414 -25.72 -1.92 -19.51
N LEU A 415 -24.69 -2.22 -18.71
CA LEU A 415 -24.32 -3.58 -18.33
C LEU A 415 -25.42 -4.26 -17.50
N GLU A 416 -26.08 -3.53 -16.59
CA GLU A 416 -27.22 -4.05 -15.83
C GLU A 416 -28.42 -4.37 -16.74
N ARG A 417 -28.73 -3.52 -17.75
CA ARG A 417 -29.78 -3.82 -18.73
C ARG A 417 -29.46 -5.08 -19.55
N GLU A 418 -28.21 -5.23 -19.98
CA GLU A 418 -27.74 -6.43 -20.71
C GLU A 418 -27.82 -7.69 -19.82
N TYR A 419 -27.43 -7.59 -18.55
CA TYR A 419 -27.53 -8.68 -17.58
C TYR A 419 -28.98 -9.13 -17.35
N GLN A 420 -29.93 -8.20 -17.19
CA GLN A 420 -31.35 -8.56 -17.04
C GLN A 420 -31.92 -9.19 -18.34
N LEU A 421 -31.57 -8.66 -19.52
CA LEU A 421 -31.96 -9.27 -20.81
C LEU A 421 -31.39 -10.69 -20.96
N ARG A 422 -30.13 -10.91 -20.59
CA ARG A 422 -29.49 -12.23 -20.60
C ARG A 422 -30.17 -13.21 -19.63
N LYS A 423 -30.57 -12.72 -18.45
CA LYS A 423 -31.30 -13.48 -17.43
C LYS A 423 -32.75 -13.79 -17.83
N GLU A 424 -33.37 -12.95 -18.65
CA GLU A 424 -34.65 -13.28 -19.29
C GLU A 424 -34.48 -14.31 -20.42
N ALA A 425 -33.43 -14.20 -21.23
CA ALA A 425 -33.11 -15.19 -22.26
C ALA A 425 -32.80 -16.57 -21.66
N GLU A 426 -32.02 -16.61 -20.57
CA GLU A 426 -31.72 -17.81 -19.77
C GLU A 426 -33.01 -18.47 -19.25
N LYS A 427 -33.93 -17.70 -18.65
CA LYS A 427 -35.25 -18.20 -18.23
C LYS A 427 -36.11 -18.73 -19.38
N ARG A 428 -36.04 -18.11 -20.57
CA ARG A 428 -36.77 -18.59 -21.76
C ARG A 428 -36.17 -19.91 -22.26
N LEU A 429 -34.84 -20.01 -22.29
CA LEU A 429 -34.11 -21.22 -22.65
C LEU A 429 -34.35 -22.36 -21.65
N ASP A 430 -34.42 -22.06 -20.34
CA ASP A 430 -34.80 -23.02 -19.30
C ASP A 430 -36.24 -23.51 -19.47
N ALA A 431 -37.19 -22.62 -19.76
CA ALA A 431 -38.58 -22.99 -20.01
C ALA A 431 -38.73 -23.80 -21.31
N GLU A 432 -38.00 -23.45 -22.37
CA GLU A 432 -37.93 -24.22 -23.62
C GLU A 432 -37.28 -25.59 -23.39
N CYS A 433 -36.22 -25.66 -22.58
CA CYS A 433 -35.56 -26.90 -22.16
C CYS A 433 -36.48 -27.78 -21.30
N GLN A 434 -37.33 -27.19 -20.45
CA GLN A 434 -38.35 -27.92 -19.68
C GLN A 434 -39.45 -28.46 -20.61
N LEU A 435 -40.05 -27.63 -21.46
CA LEU A 435 -41.04 -28.06 -22.45
C LEU A 435 -40.48 -29.13 -23.41
N ARG A 436 -39.20 -29.00 -23.78
CA ARG A 436 -38.48 -29.99 -24.59
C ARG A 436 -38.25 -31.29 -23.83
N LYS A 437 -37.90 -31.26 -22.54
CA LYS A 437 -37.81 -32.46 -21.70
C LYS A 437 -39.16 -33.13 -21.48
N GLU A 438 -40.23 -32.37 -21.28
CA GLU A 438 -41.59 -32.92 -21.20
C GLU A 438 -42.01 -33.56 -22.53
N ALA A 439 -41.65 -32.96 -23.67
CA ALA A 439 -41.86 -33.53 -24.99
C ALA A 439 -40.99 -34.77 -25.26
N GLU A 440 -39.72 -34.76 -24.85
CA GLU A 440 -38.77 -35.88 -25.00
C GLU A 440 -39.11 -37.03 -24.05
N GLU A 441 -39.57 -36.78 -22.81
CA GLU A 441 -40.10 -37.81 -21.91
C GLU A 441 -41.39 -38.42 -22.45
N LYS A 442 -42.29 -37.61 -23.02
CA LYS A 442 -43.53 -38.09 -23.63
C LYS A 442 -43.27 -38.91 -24.90
N ALA A 443 -42.38 -38.44 -25.76
CA ALA A 443 -41.91 -39.19 -26.93
C ALA A 443 -41.15 -40.46 -26.51
N SER A 444 -40.39 -40.42 -25.41
CA SER A 444 -39.72 -41.61 -24.86
C SER A 444 -40.71 -42.61 -24.29
N GLN A 445 -41.79 -42.18 -23.64
CA GLN A 445 -42.88 -43.08 -23.19
C GLN A 445 -43.54 -43.75 -24.40
N GLU A 446 -43.91 -42.98 -25.43
CA GLU A 446 -44.49 -43.50 -26.67
C GLU A 446 -43.52 -44.42 -27.46
N ALA A 447 -42.20 -44.20 -27.35
CA ALA A 447 -41.18 -45.07 -27.93
C ALA A 447 -40.94 -46.36 -27.12
N THR A 448 -41.01 -46.31 -25.78
CA THR A 448 -40.67 -47.48 -24.93
C THR A 448 -41.61 -48.68 -25.07
N GLU A 449 -42.80 -48.51 -25.67
CA GLU A 449 -43.70 -49.65 -25.93
C GLU A 449 -43.32 -50.46 -27.19
N LYS A 450 -42.35 -50.02 -28.01
CA LYS A 450 -42.00 -50.69 -29.28
C LYS A 450 -40.51 -50.95 -29.50
N VAL A 451 -40.17 -52.24 -29.39
CA VAL A 451 -38.93 -52.92 -29.84
C VAL A 451 -37.74 -52.82 -28.87
N CYS A 452 -36.98 -53.91 -28.77
CA CYS A 452 -36.21 -54.27 -27.59
C CYS A 452 -34.69 -54.07 -27.75
N THR A 453 -34.13 -53.15 -26.95
CA THR A 453 -32.76 -53.09 -26.40
C THR A 453 -31.59 -53.67 -27.22
N ARG A 454 -30.66 -52.80 -27.65
CA ARG A 454 -29.34 -52.59 -26.98
C ARG A 454 -28.44 -51.63 -27.79
N VAL A 455 -27.53 -50.95 -27.07
CA VAL A 455 -26.44 -50.07 -27.58
C VAL A 455 -26.89 -48.78 -28.29
N THR A 456 -27.28 -47.76 -27.51
CA THR A 456 -26.76 -46.38 -27.59
C THR A 456 -27.24 -45.58 -26.36
N SER A 457 -26.42 -45.51 -25.31
CA SER A 457 -26.63 -44.65 -24.14
C SER A 457 -25.29 -44.01 -23.77
N GLN A 458 -25.09 -42.75 -24.17
CA GLN A 458 -23.76 -42.14 -24.28
C GLN A 458 -23.19 -41.57 -22.95
N GLU A 459 -23.88 -41.81 -21.83
CA GLU A 459 -23.55 -41.30 -20.50
C GLU A 459 -23.07 -42.38 -19.50
N GLN A 460 -22.94 -43.63 -19.94
CA GLN A 460 -22.73 -44.76 -19.02
C GLN A 460 -21.27 -45.20 -18.93
N PHE A 461 -20.75 -45.34 -17.71
CA PHE A 461 -19.45 -45.98 -17.44
C PHE A 461 -19.52 -47.49 -17.77
N PHE A 462 -18.52 -48.00 -18.50
CA PHE A 462 -18.47 -49.40 -18.92
C PHE A 462 -17.51 -50.26 -18.08
N GLU A 463 -17.96 -51.45 -17.69
CA GLU A 463 -17.12 -52.50 -17.11
C GLU A 463 -16.62 -53.42 -18.23
N TYR A 464 -15.37 -53.21 -18.64
CA TYR A 464 -14.77 -53.88 -19.80
C TYR A 464 -14.14 -55.22 -19.42
N SER A 465 -14.25 -56.22 -20.31
CA SER A 465 -13.56 -57.50 -20.13
C SER A 465 -12.08 -57.38 -20.54
N TYR A 466 -11.17 -58.08 -19.85
CA TYR A 466 -9.74 -58.01 -20.22
C TYR A 466 -9.48 -58.49 -21.66
N ARG A 467 -10.22 -59.50 -22.12
CA ARG A 467 -10.10 -60.05 -23.48
C ARG A 467 -10.48 -59.03 -24.56
N GLU A 468 -11.47 -58.18 -24.29
CA GLU A 468 -11.89 -57.10 -25.18
C GLU A 468 -10.82 -56.01 -25.27
N LEU A 469 -10.23 -55.61 -24.14
CA LEU A 469 -9.13 -54.64 -24.11
C LEU A 469 -7.84 -55.19 -24.76
N GLN A 470 -7.57 -56.48 -24.59
CA GLN A 470 -6.48 -57.20 -25.26
C GLN A 470 -6.69 -57.25 -26.78
N ALA A 471 -7.91 -57.52 -27.26
CA ALA A 471 -8.22 -57.50 -28.68
C ALA A 471 -8.13 -56.08 -29.26
N ALA A 472 -8.65 -55.07 -28.55
CA ALA A 472 -8.65 -53.67 -28.98
C ALA A 472 -7.24 -53.07 -29.15
N THR A 473 -6.24 -53.61 -28.46
CA THR A 473 -4.84 -53.12 -28.44
C THR A 473 -3.88 -53.98 -29.28
N ASN A 474 -4.39 -54.98 -30.03
CA ASN A 474 -3.58 -56.00 -30.68
C ASN A 474 -2.60 -56.67 -29.69
N GLU A 475 -3.18 -57.31 -28.67
CA GLU A 475 -2.49 -58.01 -27.58
C GLU A 475 -1.52 -57.13 -26.74
N PHE A 476 -1.84 -55.84 -26.61
CA PHE A 476 -0.98 -54.83 -25.99
C PHE A 476 0.40 -54.70 -26.67
N SER A 477 0.45 -54.78 -28.01
CA SER A 477 1.68 -54.54 -28.77
C SER A 477 2.33 -53.19 -28.44
N ASP A 478 3.67 -53.16 -28.40
CA ASP A 478 4.46 -51.92 -28.29
C ASP A 478 4.16 -50.94 -29.44
N ASP A 479 3.71 -51.40 -30.62
CA ASP A 479 3.26 -50.52 -31.73
C ASP A 479 2.09 -49.61 -31.33
N ASN A 480 1.26 -50.06 -30.38
CA ASN A 480 0.13 -49.31 -29.84
C ASN A 480 0.49 -48.56 -28.53
N LYS A 481 1.74 -48.60 -28.05
CA LYS A 481 2.13 -48.01 -26.77
C LYS A 481 2.30 -46.50 -26.89
N LEU A 482 1.33 -45.76 -26.35
CA LEU A 482 1.32 -44.29 -26.33
C LEU A 482 2.39 -43.71 -25.39
N GLY A 483 2.72 -44.44 -24.33
CA GLY A 483 3.77 -44.07 -23.39
C GLY A 483 3.77 -44.93 -22.13
N GLU A 484 4.72 -44.65 -21.24
CA GLU A 484 4.86 -45.34 -19.97
C GLU A 484 5.23 -44.34 -18.86
N GLY A 485 4.55 -44.45 -17.72
CA GLY A 485 4.77 -43.56 -16.57
C GLY A 485 4.93 -44.35 -15.27
N SER A 486 5.12 -43.62 -14.17
CA SER A 486 5.26 -44.16 -12.80
C SER A 486 4.14 -45.12 -12.36
N TYR A 487 2.97 -45.03 -13.00
CA TYR A 487 1.77 -45.83 -12.72
C TYR A 487 1.46 -46.87 -13.81
N GLY A 488 2.44 -47.22 -14.64
CA GLY A 488 2.32 -48.24 -15.69
C GLY A 488 2.11 -47.69 -17.11
N PRO A 489 2.11 -48.57 -18.13
CA PRO A 489 2.00 -48.21 -19.54
C PRO A 489 0.57 -47.82 -19.96
N VAL A 490 0.49 -47.04 -21.05
CA VAL A 490 -0.75 -46.64 -21.71
C VAL A 490 -0.71 -47.08 -23.16
N TYR A 491 -1.74 -47.81 -23.60
CA TYR A 491 -1.87 -48.32 -24.96
C TYR A 491 -3.06 -47.69 -25.69
N ARG A 492 -2.92 -47.51 -27.00
CA ARG A 492 -3.99 -47.13 -27.92
C ARG A 492 -4.85 -48.35 -28.20
N GLY A 493 -6.15 -48.24 -27.96
CA GLY A 493 -7.13 -49.26 -28.32
C GLY A 493 -8.07 -48.76 -29.42
N LYS A 494 -8.63 -49.70 -30.19
CA LYS A 494 -9.72 -49.44 -31.14
C LYS A 494 -10.92 -50.32 -30.80
N LEU A 495 -11.96 -49.70 -30.22
CA LEU A 495 -13.32 -50.22 -30.14
C LEU A 495 -14.15 -49.49 -31.25
N PRO A 496 -15.48 -49.28 -31.17
CA PRO A 496 -16.17 -48.41 -32.12
C PRO A 496 -15.61 -46.98 -32.20
N CYS A 497 -14.88 -46.54 -31.17
CA CYS A 497 -14.07 -45.33 -31.16
C CYS A 497 -12.59 -45.62 -30.76
N SER A 498 -11.72 -44.64 -30.99
CA SER A 498 -10.35 -44.63 -30.45
C SER A 498 -10.39 -44.47 -28.92
N ILE A 499 -9.62 -45.28 -28.20
CA ILE A 499 -9.52 -45.24 -26.73
C ILE A 499 -8.08 -45.27 -26.26
N ALA A 500 -7.82 -44.78 -25.04
CA ALA A 500 -6.55 -44.92 -24.34
C ALA A 500 -6.73 -45.84 -23.12
N ILE A 501 -5.96 -46.93 -23.06
CA ILE A 501 -6.04 -47.95 -22.01
C ILE A 501 -4.80 -47.88 -21.13
N LYS A 502 -4.97 -47.45 -19.89
CA LYS A 502 -3.90 -47.45 -18.89
C LYS A 502 -3.92 -48.75 -18.10
N VAL A 503 -2.81 -49.47 -18.08
CA VAL A 503 -2.63 -50.70 -17.30
C VAL A 503 -1.87 -50.34 -16.02
N LEU A 504 -2.50 -50.50 -14.85
CA LEU A 504 -1.86 -50.17 -13.58
C LEU A 504 -0.89 -51.27 -13.14
N SER A 505 0.25 -50.87 -12.57
CA SER A 505 1.20 -51.78 -11.92
C SER A 505 0.52 -52.63 -10.84
N SER A 506 1.00 -53.87 -10.67
CA SER A 506 0.25 -55.01 -10.12
C SER A 506 -0.09 -54.97 -8.62
N ASP A 507 0.58 -54.15 -7.83
CA ASP A 507 0.85 -54.45 -6.42
C ASP A 507 -0.26 -53.99 -5.44
N GLY A 508 -1.52 -53.98 -5.90
CA GLY A 508 -2.70 -53.69 -5.07
C GLY A 508 -3.97 -53.26 -5.80
N SER A 509 -3.92 -53.09 -7.13
CA SER A 509 -5.02 -52.59 -7.96
C SER A 509 -6.04 -53.67 -8.36
N GLN A 510 -5.61 -54.92 -8.52
CA GLN A 510 -6.45 -56.02 -9.02
C GLN A 510 -7.50 -56.46 -7.99
N GLY A 511 -8.77 -56.53 -8.40
CA GLY A 511 -9.89 -57.10 -7.61
C GLY A 511 -10.23 -56.42 -6.28
N CYS A 512 -9.52 -55.39 -5.83
CA CYS A 512 -9.72 -54.79 -4.51
C CYS A 512 -10.96 -53.90 -4.44
N HIS A 513 -11.79 -54.04 -3.39
CA HIS A 513 -12.94 -53.17 -3.12
C HIS A 513 -12.56 -51.67 -3.06
N LYS A 514 -11.33 -51.34 -2.64
CA LYS A 514 -10.81 -49.96 -2.66
C LYS A 514 -10.67 -49.41 -4.08
N PHE A 515 -10.16 -50.21 -5.02
CA PHE A 515 -10.04 -49.83 -6.43
C PHE A 515 -11.42 -49.60 -7.05
N ARG A 516 -12.37 -50.50 -6.81
CA ARG A 516 -13.75 -50.36 -7.34
C ARG A 516 -14.48 -49.12 -6.80
N ASN A 517 -14.33 -48.80 -5.51
CA ASN A 517 -14.90 -47.58 -4.91
C ASN A 517 -14.30 -46.30 -5.51
N GLU A 518 -12.98 -46.26 -5.69
CA GLU A 518 -12.29 -45.07 -6.19
C GLU A 518 -12.57 -44.84 -7.68
N ILE A 519 -12.63 -45.90 -8.48
CA ILE A 519 -13.10 -45.84 -9.88
C ILE A 519 -14.54 -45.31 -9.95
N GLN A 520 -15.44 -45.75 -9.06
CA GLN A 520 -16.82 -45.23 -8.98
C GLN A 520 -16.95 -43.77 -8.52
N LEU A 521 -15.88 -43.18 -7.96
CA LEU A 521 -15.79 -41.75 -7.66
C LEU A 521 -15.26 -41.00 -8.90
N LEU A 522 -14.16 -41.47 -9.48
CA LEU A 522 -13.52 -40.87 -10.64
C LEU A 522 -14.41 -40.92 -11.90
N SER A 523 -15.23 -41.96 -12.07
CA SER A 523 -16.18 -42.09 -13.18
C SER A 523 -17.34 -41.11 -13.15
N ARG A 524 -17.44 -40.24 -12.13
CA ARG A 524 -18.44 -39.17 -12.03
C ARG A 524 -17.88 -37.81 -12.48
N ILE A 525 -16.56 -37.71 -12.64
CA ILE A 525 -15.85 -36.46 -12.94
C ILE A 525 -15.99 -36.16 -14.43
N HIS A 526 -16.90 -35.25 -14.76
CA HIS A 526 -17.16 -34.77 -16.11
C HIS A 526 -16.93 -33.27 -16.19
N HIS A 527 -15.98 -32.85 -17.02
CA HIS A 527 -15.64 -31.45 -17.28
C HIS A 527 -14.94 -31.37 -18.64
N PRO A 528 -15.16 -30.36 -19.49
CA PRO A 528 -14.58 -30.29 -20.84
C PRO A 528 -13.04 -30.40 -20.84
N HIS A 529 -12.40 -29.84 -19.82
CA HIS A 529 -10.94 -29.82 -19.66
C HIS A 529 -10.40 -30.92 -18.70
N ILE A 530 -11.10 -32.05 -18.61
CA ILE A 530 -10.65 -33.26 -17.89
C ILE A 530 -10.78 -34.47 -18.82
N VAL A 531 -9.75 -35.32 -18.87
CA VAL A 531 -9.73 -36.52 -19.73
C VAL A 531 -10.76 -37.51 -19.22
N ARG A 532 -11.84 -37.70 -19.99
CA ARG A 532 -13.00 -38.49 -19.57
C ARG A 532 -12.68 -39.97 -19.43
N MET A 533 -13.03 -40.55 -18.29
CA MET A 533 -13.01 -41.99 -18.05
C MET A 533 -14.22 -42.64 -18.73
N LEU A 534 -13.99 -43.60 -19.63
CA LEU A 534 -15.03 -44.36 -20.31
C LEU A 534 -15.41 -45.63 -19.55
N GLY A 535 -14.47 -46.20 -18.79
CA GLY A 535 -14.67 -47.48 -18.12
C GLY A 535 -13.43 -48.02 -17.42
N ALA A 536 -13.52 -49.24 -16.91
CA ALA A 536 -12.40 -49.97 -16.32
C ALA A 536 -12.54 -51.49 -16.50
N CYS A 537 -11.42 -52.21 -16.42
CA CYS A 537 -11.39 -53.66 -16.25
C CYS A 537 -10.82 -54.00 -14.86
N PHE A 538 -11.69 -54.42 -13.95
CA PHE A 538 -11.33 -54.65 -12.54
C PHE A 538 -10.46 -55.89 -12.32
N ASP A 539 -10.56 -56.89 -13.21
CA ASP A 539 -9.79 -58.14 -13.15
C ASP A 539 -8.28 -57.93 -13.25
N LYS A 540 -7.86 -56.92 -14.03
CA LYS A 540 -6.46 -56.62 -14.35
C LYS A 540 -6.03 -55.20 -13.99
N GLY A 541 -6.90 -54.40 -13.37
CA GLY A 541 -6.58 -53.03 -12.95
C GLY A 541 -6.35 -52.09 -14.15
N CYS A 542 -7.08 -52.28 -15.25
CA CYS A 542 -7.00 -51.39 -16.41
C CYS A 542 -8.06 -50.28 -16.32
N ILE A 543 -7.71 -49.07 -16.75
CA ILE A 543 -8.64 -47.94 -16.87
C ILE A 543 -8.72 -47.53 -18.34
N VAL A 544 -9.93 -47.27 -18.84
CA VAL A 544 -10.17 -46.85 -20.22
C VAL A 544 -10.62 -45.40 -20.23
N TYR A 545 -9.91 -44.59 -21.00
CA TYR A 545 -10.15 -43.17 -21.23
C TYR A 545 -10.44 -42.91 -22.71
N GLU A 546 -10.99 -41.73 -23.01
CA GLU A 546 -10.97 -41.20 -24.38
C GLU A 546 -9.53 -41.04 -24.88
N HIS A 547 -9.34 -41.25 -26.19
CA HIS A 547 -8.06 -40.99 -26.85
C HIS A 547 -7.87 -39.47 -27.02
N MET A 548 -6.61 -39.04 -27.13
CA MET A 548 -6.22 -37.63 -27.21
C MET A 548 -5.20 -37.47 -28.35
N GLU A 549 -5.69 -37.05 -29.52
CA GLU A 549 -5.00 -37.15 -30.81
C GLU A 549 -3.67 -36.39 -30.88
N ASN A 550 -3.54 -35.25 -30.19
CA ASN A 550 -2.32 -34.45 -30.16
C ASN A 550 -1.35 -34.83 -29.01
N GLY A 551 -1.61 -35.93 -28.29
CA GLY A 551 -0.72 -36.43 -27.24
C GLY A 551 -0.67 -35.54 -25.99
N SER A 552 0.48 -35.48 -25.31
CA SER A 552 0.68 -34.59 -24.16
C SER A 552 1.23 -33.22 -24.54
N LEU A 553 1.04 -32.26 -23.64
CA LEU A 553 1.62 -30.92 -23.75
C LEU A 553 3.17 -30.97 -23.73
N GLU A 554 3.76 -32.00 -23.12
CA GLU A 554 5.20 -32.26 -23.21
C GLU A 554 5.62 -32.70 -24.63
N ASP A 555 4.88 -33.60 -25.27
CA ASP A 555 5.16 -34.03 -26.65
C ASP A 555 5.10 -32.83 -27.62
N ARG A 556 4.10 -31.96 -27.43
CA ARG A 556 3.84 -30.81 -28.32
C ARG A 556 4.72 -29.59 -28.08
N LEU A 557 5.19 -29.32 -26.84
CA LEU A 557 6.26 -28.34 -26.64
C LEU A 557 7.61 -28.83 -27.20
N ASN A 558 7.93 -30.12 -27.04
CA ASN A 558 9.17 -30.69 -27.59
C ASN A 558 9.14 -30.89 -29.12
N CYS A 559 8.05 -30.50 -29.81
CA CYS A 559 7.88 -30.65 -31.26
C CYS A 559 8.12 -32.09 -31.74
N LYS A 560 7.70 -33.06 -30.92
CA LYS A 560 7.91 -34.50 -31.14
C LYS A 560 7.34 -34.92 -32.50
N ASP A 561 7.99 -35.90 -33.12
CA ASP A 561 7.64 -36.45 -34.44
C ASP A 561 7.58 -35.38 -35.56
N GLY A 562 8.27 -34.25 -35.38
CA GLY A 562 8.30 -33.12 -36.30
C GLY A 562 7.07 -32.22 -36.25
N THR A 563 6.21 -32.37 -35.23
CA THR A 563 5.00 -31.56 -35.08
C THR A 563 5.33 -30.08 -34.84
N PRO A 564 4.57 -29.12 -35.42
CA PRO A 564 4.91 -27.70 -35.35
C PRO A 564 4.81 -27.14 -33.91
N PRO A 565 5.57 -26.10 -33.55
CA PRO A 565 5.47 -25.45 -32.24
C PRO A 565 4.04 -25.00 -31.92
N LEU A 566 3.66 -25.06 -30.64
CA LEU A 566 2.40 -24.47 -30.19
C LEU A 566 2.50 -22.92 -30.23
N PRO A 567 1.60 -22.21 -30.91
CA PRO A 567 1.62 -20.75 -30.98
C PRO A 567 1.10 -20.11 -29.69
N TRP A 568 1.50 -18.87 -29.42
CA TRP A 568 1.27 -18.20 -28.13
C TRP A 568 -0.21 -18.17 -27.70
N TYR A 569 -1.15 -17.98 -28.64
CA TYR A 569 -2.58 -17.90 -28.35
C TYR A 569 -3.14 -19.24 -27.86
N THR A 570 -2.68 -20.36 -28.41
CA THR A 570 -3.01 -21.70 -27.91
C THR A 570 -2.43 -21.90 -26.51
N ARG A 571 -1.19 -21.44 -26.25
CA ARG A 571 -0.56 -21.53 -24.92
C ARG A 571 -1.31 -20.72 -23.86
N PHE A 572 -1.79 -19.52 -24.19
CA PHE A 572 -2.66 -18.72 -23.32
C PHE A 572 -3.97 -19.44 -23.02
N ARG A 573 -4.66 -19.99 -24.03
CA ARG A 573 -5.91 -20.76 -23.84
C ARG A 573 -5.71 -21.94 -22.88
N ILE A 574 -4.65 -22.72 -23.07
CA ILE A 574 -4.29 -23.86 -22.22
C ILE A 574 -4.13 -23.47 -20.74
N CYS A 575 -3.57 -22.28 -20.43
CA CYS A 575 -3.50 -21.81 -19.05
C CYS A 575 -4.88 -21.62 -18.40
N VAL A 576 -5.88 -21.16 -19.16
CA VAL A 576 -7.26 -20.93 -18.71
C VAL A 576 -7.99 -22.26 -18.55
N GLU A 577 -7.94 -23.12 -19.57
CA GLU A 577 -8.56 -24.45 -19.62
C GLU A 577 -8.15 -25.31 -18.41
N VAL A 578 -6.84 -25.34 -18.11
CA VAL A 578 -6.28 -26.07 -16.96
C VAL A 578 -6.66 -25.40 -15.63
N ALA A 579 -6.68 -24.06 -15.55
CA ALA A 579 -7.10 -23.36 -14.33
C ALA A 579 -8.59 -23.57 -14.01
N ALA A 580 -9.44 -23.65 -15.02
CA ALA A 580 -10.87 -23.97 -14.88
C ALA A 580 -11.08 -25.42 -14.40
N ALA A 581 -10.37 -26.39 -14.98
CA ALA A 581 -10.41 -27.78 -14.54
C ALA A 581 -9.95 -27.97 -13.09
N LEU A 582 -8.86 -27.30 -12.68
CA LEU A 582 -8.43 -27.29 -11.28
C LEU A 582 -9.48 -26.66 -10.36
N LEU A 583 -10.11 -25.56 -10.77
CA LEU A 583 -11.14 -24.92 -9.97
C LEU A 583 -12.36 -25.82 -9.76
N PHE A 584 -12.78 -26.55 -10.80
CA PHE A 584 -13.83 -27.56 -10.70
C PHE A 584 -13.48 -28.65 -9.67
N LEU A 585 -12.25 -29.20 -9.74
CA LEU A 585 -11.75 -30.21 -8.79
C LEU A 585 -11.61 -29.67 -7.36
N HIS A 586 -11.24 -28.41 -7.19
CA HIS A 586 -11.09 -27.78 -5.86
C HIS A 586 -12.43 -27.37 -5.24
N SER A 587 -13.47 -27.16 -6.06
CA SER A 587 -14.79 -26.70 -5.62
C SER A 587 -15.80 -27.84 -5.36
N SER A 588 -15.46 -29.09 -5.66
CA SER A 588 -16.33 -30.23 -5.41
C SER A 588 -16.55 -30.48 -3.91
N SER A 589 -17.75 -30.95 -3.55
CA SER A 589 -18.16 -31.23 -2.17
C SER A 589 -17.27 -32.26 -1.46
N GLN A 590 -16.71 -33.19 -2.22
CA GLN A 590 -15.51 -33.92 -1.87
C GLN A 590 -14.34 -33.31 -2.66
N THR A 591 -13.58 -32.42 -2.04
CA THR A 591 -12.49 -31.65 -2.68
C THR A 591 -11.42 -32.59 -3.24
N MET A 592 -11.13 -32.47 -4.54
CA MET A 592 -10.16 -33.28 -5.27
C MET A 592 -8.88 -32.46 -5.52
N VAL A 593 -7.74 -32.92 -5.01
CA VAL A 593 -6.41 -32.35 -5.30
C VAL A 593 -5.73 -33.21 -6.35
N HIS A 594 -5.13 -32.60 -7.37
CA HIS A 594 -4.49 -33.33 -8.46
C HIS A 594 -3.17 -33.98 -8.04
N ASN A 595 -2.32 -33.23 -7.34
CA ASN A 595 -1.04 -33.62 -6.74
C ASN A 595 0.07 -34.11 -7.72
N ASP A 596 -0.26 -34.43 -8.97
CA ASP A 596 0.68 -34.79 -10.05
C ASP A 596 0.44 -33.93 -11.30
N LEU A 597 0.24 -32.61 -11.15
CA LEU A 597 -0.03 -31.74 -12.30
C LEU A 597 1.27 -31.40 -13.04
N THR A 598 1.43 -31.91 -14.26
CA THR A 598 2.65 -31.76 -15.08
C THR A 598 2.31 -31.70 -16.57
N PHE A 599 3.27 -31.30 -17.41
CA PHE A 599 3.12 -31.30 -18.88
C PHE A 599 2.78 -32.67 -19.48
N ARG A 600 3.15 -33.78 -18.82
CA ARG A 600 2.80 -35.15 -19.24
C ARG A 600 1.33 -35.50 -18.96
N ASN A 601 0.73 -34.81 -18.00
CA ASN A 601 -0.64 -35.04 -17.52
C ASN A 601 -1.65 -34.00 -18.01
N ILE A 602 -1.22 -33.05 -18.85
CA ILE A 602 -2.10 -32.22 -19.68
C ILE A 602 -2.05 -32.81 -21.09
N LEU A 603 -3.18 -33.30 -21.59
CA LEU A 603 -3.31 -33.89 -22.92
C LEU A 603 -4.09 -32.95 -23.85
N LEU A 604 -3.90 -33.11 -25.16
CA LEU A 604 -4.49 -32.28 -26.21
C LEU A 604 -5.30 -33.16 -27.18
N ASP A 605 -6.56 -32.81 -27.43
CA ASP A 605 -7.39 -33.49 -28.43
C ASP A 605 -7.09 -33.00 -29.84
N ASP A 606 -7.83 -33.50 -30.84
CA ASP A 606 -7.70 -33.13 -32.25
C ASP A 606 -7.87 -31.63 -32.52
N HIS A 607 -8.62 -30.91 -31.68
CA HIS A 607 -8.85 -29.46 -31.75
C HIS A 607 -7.89 -28.64 -30.86
N PHE A 608 -6.86 -29.27 -30.30
CA PHE A 608 -5.92 -28.69 -29.33
C PHE A 608 -6.59 -28.16 -28.05
N VAL A 609 -7.79 -28.63 -27.69
CA VAL A 609 -8.38 -28.34 -26.38
C VAL A 609 -7.63 -29.16 -25.34
N SER A 610 -7.13 -28.51 -24.29
CA SER A 610 -6.40 -29.21 -23.24
C SER A 610 -7.33 -29.84 -22.21
N LYS A 611 -6.91 -31.01 -21.73
CA LYS A 611 -7.60 -31.79 -20.71
C LYS A 611 -6.61 -32.34 -19.68
N ILE A 612 -6.92 -32.22 -18.39
CA ILE A 612 -6.14 -32.81 -17.30
C ILE A 612 -6.44 -34.31 -17.21
N GLY A 613 -5.41 -35.14 -17.34
CA GLY A 613 -5.46 -36.60 -17.20
C GLY A 613 -4.78 -37.12 -15.92
N ASN A 614 -4.84 -38.43 -15.69
CA ASN A 614 -4.25 -39.12 -14.52
C ASN A 614 -4.78 -38.72 -13.12
N ILE A 615 -5.89 -37.97 -13.05
CA ILE A 615 -6.59 -37.63 -11.80
C ILE A 615 -6.81 -38.87 -10.93
N GLY A 616 -6.36 -38.80 -9.67
CA GLY A 616 -6.54 -39.88 -8.68
C GLY A 616 -5.71 -41.14 -8.91
N VAL A 617 -5.00 -41.29 -10.04
CA VAL A 617 -4.28 -42.53 -10.39
C VAL A 617 -3.18 -42.87 -9.37
N ALA A 618 -2.52 -41.87 -8.79
CA ALA A 618 -1.56 -42.07 -7.70
C ALA A 618 -2.15 -42.80 -6.47
N LYS A 619 -3.44 -42.59 -6.19
CA LYS A 619 -4.20 -43.20 -5.09
C LYS A 619 -4.76 -44.58 -5.46
N LEU A 620 -4.97 -44.85 -6.75
CA LEU A 620 -5.29 -46.19 -7.28
C LEU A 620 -4.06 -47.12 -7.27
N ALA A 621 -2.89 -46.58 -7.60
CA ALA A 621 -1.65 -47.34 -7.84
C ALA A 621 -0.76 -47.52 -6.60
N SER A 622 -1.13 -47.00 -5.43
CA SER A 622 -0.36 -47.18 -4.20
C SER A 622 -1.22 -47.15 -2.93
N SER A 623 -1.19 -48.25 -2.19
CA SER A 623 -1.86 -48.40 -0.89
C SER A 623 -1.14 -47.70 0.26
N ASN A 624 0.15 -47.38 0.10
CA ASN A 624 0.98 -46.71 1.07
C ASN A 624 1.22 -45.24 0.68
N LEU A 625 0.77 -44.31 1.53
CA LEU A 625 1.02 -42.87 1.34
C LEU A 625 2.52 -42.53 1.23
N ILE A 626 3.38 -43.33 1.84
CA ILE A 626 4.85 -43.14 1.88
C ILE A 626 5.50 -43.35 0.48
N THR A 627 4.83 -44.04 -0.45
CA THR A 627 5.39 -44.27 -1.81
C THR A 627 5.21 -43.06 -2.74
N LEU A 628 4.34 -42.08 -2.42
CA LEU A 628 4.15 -40.85 -3.21
C LEU A 628 5.40 -39.93 -3.27
N TYR A 629 6.42 -40.19 -2.45
CA TYR A 629 7.53 -39.27 -2.21
C TYR A 629 8.73 -39.43 -3.17
N LYS A 630 8.59 -40.16 -4.28
CA LYS A 630 9.65 -40.32 -5.30
C LYS A 630 9.09 -40.39 -6.74
N PRO A 631 9.55 -39.54 -7.68
CA PRO A 631 10.09 -38.19 -7.48
C PRO A 631 9.30 -37.19 -8.35
N LEU A 632 8.24 -36.59 -7.79
CA LEU A 632 7.32 -35.67 -8.52
C LEU A 632 7.98 -34.35 -9.03
N GLY A 633 9.28 -34.17 -8.84
CA GLY A 633 10.08 -33.16 -9.54
C GLY A 633 9.89 -31.72 -9.06
N MET A 634 10.11 -30.79 -9.99
CA MET A 634 10.08 -29.34 -9.72
C MET A 634 8.67 -28.74 -9.64
N TYR A 635 7.64 -29.50 -10.04
CA TYR A 635 6.23 -29.10 -9.94
C TYR A 635 5.66 -29.21 -8.52
N VAL A 636 6.45 -29.71 -7.57
CA VAL A 636 6.03 -29.96 -6.18
C VAL A 636 6.33 -28.76 -5.29
N HIS A 637 5.32 -28.33 -4.55
CA HIS A 637 5.45 -27.32 -3.50
C HIS A 637 6.54 -27.69 -2.47
N PRO A 638 7.49 -26.80 -2.11
CA PRO A 638 8.51 -27.08 -1.10
C PRO A 638 7.96 -27.51 0.28
N ASP A 639 6.86 -26.91 0.76
CA ASP A 639 6.22 -27.32 2.01
C ASP A 639 5.61 -28.74 1.90
N TYR A 640 5.19 -29.20 0.71
CA TYR A 640 4.77 -30.59 0.48
C TYR A 640 5.96 -31.54 0.56
N GLN A 641 7.10 -31.20 -0.07
CA GLN A 641 8.33 -32.01 0.01
C GLN A 641 8.81 -32.21 1.46
N LEU A 642 8.49 -31.27 2.37
CA LEU A 642 8.86 -31.29 3.78
C LEU A 642 7.79 -31.86 4.72
N SER A 643 6.51 -31.80 4.37
CA SER A 643 5.39 -32.16 5.28
C SER A 643 4.49 -33.30 4.78
N GLY A 644 4.48 -33.59 3.48
CA GLY A 644 3.60 -34.59 2.87
C GLY A 644 2.13 -34.19 2.72
N ILE A 645 1.76 -32.96 3.08
CA ILE A 645 0.36 -32.54 3.17
C ILE A 645 -0.17 -32.15 1.78
N ILE A 646 -0.90 -33.08 1.15
CA ILE A 646 -1.68 -32.84 -0.08
C ILE A 646 -2.62 -31.65 0.14
N SER A 647 -2.56 -30.63 -0.73
CA SER A 647 -3.47 -29.47 -0.65
C SER A 647 -3.61 -28.75 -1.99
N CYS A 648 -4.78 -28.13 -2.24
CA CYS A 648 -5.15 -27.46 -3.48
C CYS A 648 -4.13 -26.42 -3.97
N GLU A 649 -3.50 -25.70 -3.04
CA GLU A 649 -2.48 -24.68 -3.31
C GLU A 649 -1.15 -25.27 -3.81
N SER A 650 -1.00 -26.60 -3.76
CA SER A 650 0.11 -27.32 -4.43
C SER A 650 -0.16 -27.45 -5.92
N ASP A 651 -1.40 -27.74 -6.34
CA ASP A 651 -1.77 -27.71 -7.76
C ASP A 651 -1.64 -26.30 -8.34
N VAL A 652 -1.97 -25.26 -7.57
CA VAL A 652 -1.74 -23.85 -7.95
C VAL A 652 -0.24 -23.57 -8.14
N PHE A 653 0.65 -24.17 -7.35
CA PHE A 653 2.09 -24.06 -7.56
C PHE A 653 2.52 -24.76 -8.86
N SER A 654 2.07 -25.99 -9.09
CA SER A 654 2.31 -26.72 -10.34
C SER A 654 1.84 -25.94 -11.57
N LEU A 655 0.63 -25.35 -11.51
CA LEU A 655 0.06 -24.47 -12.53
C LEU A 655 0.96 -23.25 -12.79
N GLY A 656 1.48 -22.61 -11.73
CA GLY A 656 2.40 -21.49 -11.86
C GLY A 656 3.69 -21.85 -12.61
N ILE A 657 4.29 -23.01 -12.31
CA ILE A 657 5.43 -23.53 -13.07
C ILE A 657 5.05 -23.78 -14.54
N ILE A 658 3.86 -24.33 -14.80
CA ILE A 658 3.37 -24.63 -16.16
C ILE A 658 3.19 -23.35 -17.00
N MET A 659 2.64 -22.27 -16.44
CA MET A 659 2.52 -20.96 -17.10
C MET A 659 3.89 -20.42 -17.52
N LEU A 660 4.88 -20.47 -16.63
CA LEU A 660 6.23 -19.96 -16.87
C LEU A 660 7.00 -20.78 -17.91
N GLN A 661 6.75 -22.09 -17.99
CA GLN A 661 7.26 -22.93 -19.07
C GLN A 661 6.55 -22.68 -20.40
N LEU A 662 5.24 -22.46 -20.41
CA LEU A 662 4.49 -22.14 -21.64
C LEU A 662 4.97 -20.81 -22.25
N LEU A 663 5.26 -19.80 -21.43
CA LEU A 663 5.88 -18.54 -21.86
C LEU A 663 7.26 -18.72 -22.47
N THR A 664 8.11 -19.55 -21.86
CA THR A 664 9.57 -19.58 -22.15
C THR A 664 10.05 -20.73 -23.02
N GLY A 665 9.23 -21.79 -23.19
CA GLY A 665 9.62 -23.03 -23.86
C GLY A 665 10.65 -23.87 -23.07
N ARG A 666 10.98 -23.47 -21.84
CA ARG A 666 12.07 -24.08 -21.04
C ARG A 666 11.56 -25.21 -20.15
N GLN A 667 12.50 -26.02 -19.64
CA GLN A 667 12.23 -27.02 -18.60
C GLN A 667 11.92 -26.34 -17.26
N ALA A 668 11.20 -27.03 -16.37
CA ALA A 668 10.78 -26.52 -15.06
C ALA A 668 11.93 -26.10 -14.11
N VAL A 669 13.14 -26.66 -14.31
CA VAL A 669 14.30 -26.40 -13.45
C VAL A 669 14.75 -24.94 -13.59
N GLY A 670 14.55 -24.14 -12.55
CA GLY A 670 14.97 -22.74 -12.50
C GLY A 670 14.12 -21.76 -13.31
N VAL A 671 13.03 -22.20 -13.96
CA VAL A 671 12.21 -21.33 -14.84
C VAL A 671 11.68 -20.09 -14.10
N SER A 672 11.26 -20.23 -12.84
CA SER A 672 10.77 -19.11 -12.02
C SER A 672 11.86 -18.12 -11.65
N ASP A 673 13.09 -18.58 -11.44
CA ASP A 673 14.23 -17.69 -11.14
C ASP A 673 14.67 -16.92 -12.39
N VAL A 674 14.63 -17.57 -13.57
CA VAL A 674 14.87 -16.93 -14.87
C VAL A 674 13.82 -15.86 -15.18
N VAL A 675 12.53 -16.15 -14.98
CA VAL A 675 11.46 -15.17 -15.26
C VAL A 675 11.37 -14.07 -14.18
N GLU A 676 11.62 -14.36 -12.89
CA GLU A 676 11.70 -13.30 -11.87
C GLU A 676 12.87 -12.34 -12.15
N ASP A 677 13.96 -12.80 -12.78
CA ASP A 677 15.06 -11.93 -13.19
C ASP A 677 14.76 -11.14 -14.47
N ALA A 678 14.21 -11.79 -15.51
CA ALA A 678 13.85 -11.13 -16.76
C ALA A 678 12.79 -10.03 -16.57
N VAL A 679 11.74 -10.31 -15.78
CA VAL A 679 10.70 -9.30 -15.43
C VAL A 679 11.30 -8.18 -14.58
N TYR A 680 12.13 -8.50 -13.58
CA TYR A 680 12.73 -7.47 -12.71
C TYR A 680 13.68 -6.53 -13.46
N ASN A 681 14.44 -7.04 -14.43
CA ASN A 681 15.35 -6.26 -15.24
C ASN A 681 14.68 -5.62 -16.48
N GLY A 682 13.39 -5.87 -16.75
CA GLY A 682 12.66 -5.32 -17.90
C GLY A 682 12.85 -6.04 -19.24
N HIS A 683 13.54 -7.19 -19.27
CA HIS A 683 13.93 -7.92 -20.48
C HIS A 683 13.15 -9.24 -20.64
N LEU A 684 11.82 -9.21 -20.44
CA LEU A 684 10.99 -10.42 -20.56
C LEU A 684 11.05 -11.03 -21.97
N GLU A 685 11.10 -10.19 -23.00
CA GLU A 685 11.17 -10.59 -24.42
C GLU A 685 12.35 -11.51 -24.79
N ASP A 686 13.45 -11.47 -24.03
CA ASP A 686 14.62 -12.35 -24.24
C ASP A 686 14.43 -13.76 -23.70
N VAL A 687 13.47 -13.96 -22.78
CA VAL A 687 13.16 -15.31 -22.24
C VAL A 687 11.90 -15.93 -22.83
N LEU A 688 11.07 -15.17 -23.55
CA LEU A 688 9.90 -15.69 -24.26
C LEU A 688 10.28 -16.66 -25.39
N ASP A 689 9.43 -17.65 -25.61
CA ASP A 689 9.64 -18.66 -26.65
C ASP A 689 9.36 -18.11 -28.04
N LYS A 690 10.42 -17.72 -28.74
CA LYS A 690 10.37 -17.15 -30.09
C LYS A 690 9.83 -18.15 -31.15
N SER A 691 9.70 -19.44 -30.83
CA SER A 691 9.02 -20.42 -31.70
C SER A 691 7.48 -20.34 -31.65
N ALA A 692 6.91 -19.69 -30.64
CA ALA A 692 5.46 -19.52 -30.48
C ALA A 692 4.87 -18.36 -31.32
N GLY A 693 5.71 -17.67 -32.11
CA GLY A 693 5.36 -16.47 -32.86
C GLY A 693 5.56 -15.17 -32.06
N GLU A 694 5.00 -14.07 -32.57
CA GLU A 694 5.08 -12.75 -31.94
C GLU A 694 4.13 -12.67 -30.73
N TRP A 695 4.71 -12.71 -29.53
CA TRP A 695 3.96 -12.60 -28.28
C TRP A 695 3.44 -11.18 -28.05
N PRO A 696 2.18 -10.99 -27.63
CA PRO A 696 1.71 -9.71 -27.14
C PRO A 696 2.32 -9.45 -25.74
N LEU A 697 3.24 -8.50 -25.67
CA LEU A 697 4.18 -8.37 -24.54
C LEU A 697 3.52 -8.01 -23.21
N ALA A 698 2.43 -7.24 -23.22
CA ALA A 698 1.72 -6.87 -21.99
C ALA A 698 1.03 -8.08 -21.34
N GLU A 699 0.31 -8.87 -22.14
CA GLU A 699 -0.39 -10.08 -21.72
C GLU A 699 0.60 -11.20 -21.36
N ALA A 700 1.76 -11.26 -22.03
CA ALA A 700 2.86 -12.14 -21.64
C ALA A 700 3.48 -11.73 -20.28
N MET A 701 3.56 -10.42 -20.00
CA MET A 701 4.00 -9.88 -18.71
C MET A 701 2.97 -10.19 -17.59
N ASP A 702 1.67 -10.05 -17.87
CA ASP A 702 0.61 -10.42 -16.92
C ASP A 702 0.63 -11.93 -16.63
N LEU A 703 0.77 -12.78 -17.64
CA LEU A 703 0.92 -14.23 -17.43
C LEU A 703 2.20 -14.55 -16.64
N ALA A 704 3.30 -13.82 -16.85
CA ALA A 704 4.51 -13.97 -16.06
C ALA A 704 4.29 -13.60 -14.59
N PHE A 705 3.58 -12.50 -14.31
CA PHE A 705 3.23 -12.10 -12.95
C PHE A 705 2.30 -13.11 -12.25
N VAL A 706 1.27 -13.62 -12.94
CA VAL A 706 0.36 -14.65 -12.41
C VAL A 706 1.13 -15.96 -12.16
N GLY A 707 1.90 -16.43 -13.15
CA GLY A 707 2.71 -17.65 -13.05
C GLY A 707 3.73 -17.59 -11.92
N LEU A 708 4.43 -16.46 -11.75
CA LEU A 708 5.33 -16.23 -10.62
C LEU A 708 4.57 -16.26 -9.29
N GLN A 709 3.47 -15.52 -9.15
CA GLN A 709 2.70 -15.46 -7.89
C GLN A 709 2.15 -16.83 -7.48
N CYS A 710 1.69 -17.64 -8.44
CA CYS A 710 1.35 -19.04 -8.24
C CYS A 710 2.56 -19.88 -7.80
N ALA A 711 3.74 -19.64 -8.39
CA ALA A 711 5.01 -20.30 -8.07
C ALA A 711 5.75 -19.78 -6.81
N ASP A 712 5.15 -18.94 -5.94
CA ASP A 712 5.80 -18.56 -4.67
C ASP A 712 6.06 -19.81 -3.82
N PRO A 713 7.29 -20.06 -3.32
CA PRO A 713 7.57 -21.19 -2.43
C PRO A 713 6.68 -21.25 -1.17
N ARG A 714 6.18 -20.10 -0.69
CA ARG A 714 5.41 -19.95 0.56
C ARG A 714 3.91 -20.01 0.26
N LYS A 715 3.23 -21.08 0.69
CA LYS A 715 1.78 -21.30 0.51
C LYS A 715 0.91 -20.03 0.65
N LYS A 716 1.09 -19.31 1.75
CA LYS A 716 0.31 -18.11 2.15
C LYS A 716 0.41 -16.89 1.22
N ASN A 717 1.35 -16.89 0.28
CA ASN A 717 1.56 -15.78 -0.65
C ASN A 717 0.87 -16.02 -2.01
N ARG A 718 0.43 -17.26 -2.28
CA ARG A 718 -0.18 -17.61 -3.56
C ARG A 718 -1.56 -16.97 -3.71
N PRO A 719 -1.93 -16.58 -4.93
CA PRO A 719 -3.27 -16.09 -5.23
C PRO A 719 -4.31 -17.22 -5.08
N ASN A 720 -5.55 -16.84 -4.80
CA ASN A 720 -6.67 -17.78 -4.83
C ASN A 720 -7.08 -18.07 -6.29
N LEU A 721 -7.40 -19.34 -6.57
CA LEU A 721 -7.66 -19.81 -7.93
C LEU A 721 -8.91 -19.18 -8.58
N SER A 722 -10.02 -19.03 -7.83
CA SER A 722 -11.26 -18.44 -8.37
C SER A 722 -11.32 -16.92 -8.26
N THR A 723 -10.82 -16.32 -7.18
CA THR A 723 -10.98 -14.87 -6.96
C THR A 723 -9.86 -14.03 -7.56
N LYS A 724 -8.79 -14.66 -8.08
CA LYS A 724 -7.72 -13.94 -8.78
C LYS A 724 -7.18 -14.67 -10.02
N VAL A 725 -6.69 -15.90 -9.89
CA VAL A 725 -5.96 -16.56 -10.99
C VAL A 725 -6.81 -16.71 -12.25
N LEU A 726 -7.98 -17.35 -12.15
CA LEU A 726 -8.83 -17.56 -13.32
C LEU A 726 -9.35 -16.23 -13.91
N PRO A 727 -9.84 -15.23 -13.13
CA PRO A 727 -10.18 -13.91 -13.66
C PRO A 727 -9.05 -13.15 -14.35
N ASP A 728 -7.80 -13.28 -13.88
CA ASP A 728 -6.64 -12.64 -14.54
C ASP A 728 -6.30 -13.35 -15.85
N LEU A 729 -6.41 -14.68 -15.91
CA LEU A 729 -6.21 -15.46 -17.16
C LEU A 729 -7.31 -15.22 -18.20
N GLN A 730 -8.57 -15.05 -17.78
CA GLN A 730 -9.69 -14.78 -18.70
C GLN A 730 -9.53 -13.44 -19.44
N LYS A 731 -8.83 -12.46 -18.86
CA LYS A 731 -8.47 -11.20 -19.57
C LYS A 731 -7.50 -11.48 -20.72
N ILE A 732 -6.50 -12.32 -20.47
CA ILE A 732 -5.48 -12.74 -21.43
C ILE A 732 -6.11 -13.61 -22.55
N GLU A 733 -7.11 -14.42 -22.21
CA GLU A 733 -7.86 -15.27 -23.16
C GLU A 733 -8.59 -14.46 -24.24
N ILE A 734 -9.11 -13.27 -23.90
CA ILE A 734 -9.77 -12.37 -24.87
C ILE A 734 -8.80 -11.99 -26.00
N VAL A 735 -7.52 -11.83 -25.69
CA VAL A 735 -6.48 -11.45 -26.67
C VAL A 735 -6.07 -12.66 -27.53
N ALA A 736 -5.94 -13.84 -26.92
CA ALA A 736 -5.76 -15.10 -27.66
C ALA A 736 -6.93 -15.37 -28.63
N SER A 737 -8.16 -15.20 -28.16
CA SER A 737 -9.39 -15.42 -28.94
C SER A 737 -9.48 -14.45 -30.13
N LYS A 738 -9.15 -13.17 -29.93
CA LYS A 738 -9.05 -12.16 -31.00
C LYS A 738 -7.96 -12.49 -32.02
N ALA A 739 -6.83 -13.09 -31.61
CA ALA A 739 -5.79 -13.53 -32.53
C ALA A 739 -6.24 -14.73 -33.38
N VAL A 740 -6.89 -15.73 -32.77
CA VAL A 740 -7.50 -16.85 -33.51
C VAL A 740 -8.50 -16.35 -34.55
N ALA A 741 -9.43 -15.48 -34.16
CA ALA A 741 -10.43 -14.91 -35.06
C ALA A 741 -9.82 -14.17 -36.27
N LYS A 742 -8.74 -13.40 -36.05
CA LYS A 742 -7.99 -12.74 -37.13
C LYS A 742 -7.30 -13.74 -38.06
N LEU A 743 -6.71 -14.80 -37.52
CA LEU A 743 -6.03 -15.82 -38.32
C LEU A 743 -7.02 -16.58 -39.21
N THR A 744 -8.21 -16.94 -38.69
CA THR A 744 -9.28 -17.55 -39.48
C THR A 744 -9.86 -16.64 -40.57
N PHE A 745 -9.64 -15.33 -40.48
CA PHE A 745 -10.11 -14.34 -41.46
C PHE A 745 -9.08 -14.06 -42.57
N PHE A 746 -7.78 -14.02 -42.25
CA PHE A 746 -6.73 -13.56 -43.18
C PHE A 746 -5.90 -14.65 -43.89
N GLY A 747 -5.98 -15.93 -43.50
CA GLY A 747 -5.18 -16.95 -44.20
C GLY A 747 -5.51 -18.42 -43.92
N THR A 748 -5.63 -19.20 -44.99
CA THR A 748 -5.83 -20.67 -45.04
C THR A 748 -7.08 -21.22 -44.34
N LYS A 749 -8.06 -21.64 -45.16
CA LYS A 749 -9.31 -22.31 -44.78
C LYS A 749 -10.06 -21.69 -43.60
N MET A 750 -11.13 -20.96 -43.91
CA MET A 750 -12.31 -20.94 -43.05
C MET A 750 -12.68 -22.39 -42.71
N ILE A 751 -12.52 -22.78 -41.44
CA ILE A 751 -12.91 -24.10 -40.97
C ILE A 751 -14.43 -24.07 -40.80
N THR A 752 -15.15 -24.30 -41.90
CA THR A 752 -16.58 -24.59 -41.84
C THR A 752 -16.79 -25.76 -40.87
N PRO A 753 -17.56 -25.59 -39.79
CA PRO A 753 -17.87 -26.69 -38.89
C PRO A 753 -18.44 -27.87 -39.67
N SER A 754 -17.93 -29.08 -39.43
CA SER A 754 -18.22 -30.26 -40.25
C SER A 754 -19.71 -30.61 -40.31
N PHE A 755 -20.48 -30.24 -39.28
CA PHE A 755 -21.94 -30.39 -39.22
C PHE A 755 -22.74 -29.40 -40.08
N PHE A 756 -22.09 -28.41 -40.71
CA PHE A 756 -22.70 -27.57 -41.76
C PHE A 756 -22.48 -28.12 -43.18
N LEU A 757 -21.60 -29.11 -43.35
CA LEU A 757 -21.29 -29.71 -44.64
C LEU A 757 -22.25 -30.88 -44.96
N CYS A 758 -22.74 -30.94 -46.19
CA CYS A 758 -23.51 -32.07 -46.67
C CYS A 758 -22.62 -33.31 -46.71
N PRO A 759 -22.99 -34.45 -46.10
CA PRO A 759 -22.14 -35.65 -46.10
C PRO A 759 -21.84 -36.21 -47.49
N ILE A 760 -22.69 -35.95 -48.50
CA ILE A 760 -22.51 -36.43 -49.88
C ILE A 760 -21.63 -35.46 -50.69
N SER A 761 -22.00 -34.17 -50.80
CA SER A 761 -21.28 -33.20 -51.65
C SER A 761 -20.04 -32.58 -50.98
N GLN A 762 -19.95 -32.64 -49.65
CA GLN A 762 -18.92 -31.96 -48.83
C GLN A 762 -18.94 -30.42 -48.95
N GLU A 763 -20.03 -29.86 -49.47
CA GLU A 763 -20.31 -28.42 -49.56
C GLU A 763 -21.28 -27.97 -48.45
N ILE A 764 -21.40 -26.65 -48.22
CA ILE A 764 -22.26 -26.10 -47.17
C ILE A 764 -23.73 -26.32 -47.53
N MET A 765 -24.54 -26.83 -46.61
CA MET A 765 -25.97 -27.08 -46.85
C MET A 765 -26.76 -25.77 -46.93
N GLU A 766 -27.21 -25.38 -48.13
CA GLU A 766 -28.10 -24.24 -48.33
C GLU A 766 -29.55 -24.55 -47.91
N ASN A 767 -29.93 -25.83 -48.02
CA ASN A 767 -31.28 -26.34 -47.75
C ASN A 767 -31.23 -27.68 -47.00
N PRO A 768 -30.66 -27.73 -45.78
CA PRO A 768 -30.46 -28.99 -45.03
C PRO A 768 -31.78 -29.72 -44.74
N HIS A 769 -31.83 -31.02 -45.04
CA HIS A 769 -32.95 -31.93 -44.80
C HIS A 769 -32.49 -33.23 -44.16
N ILE A 770 -33.27 -33.73 -43.20
CA ILE A 770 -33.07 -35.02 -42.54
C ILE A 770 -33.70 -36.12 -43.40
N ALA A 771 -32.95 -37.19 -43.66
CA ALA A 771 -33.45 -38.38 -44.34
C ALA A 771 -33.82 -39.50 -43.36
N ALA A 772 -34.37 -40.61 -43.89
CA ALA A 772 -34.88 -41.74 -43.11
C ALA A 772 -33.81 -42.54 -42.33
N ASP A 773 -32.52 -42.25 -42.56
CA ASP A 773 -31.37 -42.79 -41.82
C ASP A 773 -30.95 -41.89 -40.63
N GLY A 774 -31.64 -40.77 -40.40
CA GLY A 774 -31.36 -39.81 -39.33
C GLY A 774 -30.26 -38.79 -39.64
N PHE A 775 -29.58 -38.91 -40.79
CA PHE A 775 -28.55 -37.95 -41.19
C PHE A 775 -29.19 -36.74 -41.88
N THR A 776 -28.55 -35.57 -41.73
CA THR A 776 -28.91 -34.36 -42.46
C THR A 776 -28.00 -34.20 -43.67
N TYR A 777 -28.60 -33.86 -44.82
CA TYR A 777 -27.95 -33.65 -46.11
C TYR A 777 -28.48 -32.37 -46.75
N ASP A 778 -27.82 -31.82 -47.77
CA ASP A 778 -28.49 -30.81 -48.60
C ASP A 778 -29.58 -31.45 -49.47
N PHE A 779 -30.75 -30.81 -49.55
CA PHE A 779 -31.95 -31.30 -50.21
C PHE A 779 -31.69 -31.82 -51.63
N ASP A 780 -31.10 -31.01 -52.51
CA ASP A 780 -30.96 -31.37 -53.93
C ASP A 780 -30.00 -32.56 -54.10
N THR A 781 -29.04 -32.69 -53.19
CA THR A 781 -28.05 -33.77 -53.20
C THR A 781 -28.66 -35.11 -52.74
N ILE A 782 -29.45 -35.10 -51.65
CA ILE A 782 -30.10 -36.34 -51.15
C ILE A 782 -31.31 -36.75 -52.00
N GLU A 783 -32.06 -35.79 -52.57
CA GLU A 783 -33.16 -36.11 -53.48
C GLU A 783 -32.63 -36.76 -54.76
N SER A 784 -31.53 -36.23 -55.33
CA SER A 784 -30.83 -36.83 -56.47
C SER A 784 -30.34 -38.26 -56.17
N TRP A 785 -29.79 -38.52 -54.97
CA TRP A 785 -29.40 -39.87 -54.55
C TRP A 785 -30.59 -40.83 -54.46
N LEU A 786 -31.68 -40.42 -53.80
CA LEU A 786 -32.86 -41.25 -53.57
C LEU A 786 -33.70 -41.51 -54.83
N ARG A 787 -33.53 -40.72 -55.90
CA ARG A 787 -34.07 -41.05 -57.23
C ARG A 787 -33.44 -42.32 -57.83
N GLY A 788 -32.17 -42.61 -57.51
CA GLY A 788 -31.43 -43.77 -58.03
C GLY A 788 -31.29 -44.94 -57.06
N HIS A 789 -31.42 -44.73 -55.75
CA HIS A 789 -31.10 -45.71 -54.71
C HIS A 789 -32.20 -45.88 -53.66
N ASP A 790 -32.26 -47.08 -53.08
CA ASP A 790 -33.09 -47.42 -51.90
C ASP A 790 -32.24 -47.57 -50.62
N THR A 791 -30.98 -47.12 -50.63
CA THR A 791 -30.03 -47.21 -49.52
C THR A 791 -29.54 -45.84 -49.02
N SER A 792 -29.18 -45.79 -47.74
CA SER A 792 -28.57 -44.65 -47.06
C SER A 792 -27.18 -44.34 -47.63
N PRO A 793 -26.89 -43.09 -48.03
CA PRO A 793 -25.55 -42.70 -48.46
C PRO A 793 -24.46 -42.93 -47.40
N MET A 794 -24.80 -42.75 -46.11
CA MET A 794 -23.85 -42.81 -44.99
C MET A 794 -23.61 -44.22 -44.44
N THR A 795 -24.57 -45.13 -44.59
CA THR A 795 -24.48 -46.48 -43.98
C THR A 795 -24.59 -47.62 -45.01
N ASN A 796 -25.01 -47.33 -46.24
CA ASN A 796 -25.37 -48.28 -47.30
C ASN A 796 -26.44 -49.33 -46.89
N LEU A 797 -27.17 -49.08 -45.79
CA LEU A 797 -28.34 -49.87 -45.37
C LEU A 797 -29.60 -49.39 -46.11
N THR A 798 -30.58 -50.27 -46.32
CA THR A 798 -31.86 -49.92 -46.94
C THR A 798 -32.63 -48.90 -46.11
N VAL A 799 -33.11 -47.81 -46.72
CA VAL A 799 -33.90 -46.78 -46.01
C VAL A 799 -35.37 -47.18 -45.90
N ASN A 800 -35.96 -46.97 -44.72
CA ASN A 800 -37.35 -47.35 -44.43
C ASN A 800 -38.40 -46.54 -45.22
N HIS A 801 -38.06 -45.33 -45.67
CA HIS A 801 -38.84 -44.50 -46.57
C HIS A 801 -37.95 -43.48 -47.29
N LYS A 802 -38.47 -42.81 -48.32
CA LYS A 802 -37.77 -41.72 -49.05
C LYS A 802 -38.17 -40.31 -48.64
N ASN A 803 -39.04 -40.15 -47.63
CA ASN A 803 -39.45 -38.85 -47.13
C ASN A 803 -38.26 -38.08 -46.54
N LEU A 804 -38.18 -36.79 -46.86
CA LEU A 804 -37.18 -35.83 -46.36
C LEU A 804 -37.87 -34.80 -45.47
N VAL A 805 -37.23 -34.40 -44.36
CA VAL A 805 -37.77 -33.43 -43.40
C VAL A 805 -36.87 -32.20 -43.33
N PRO A 806 -37.36 -30.96 -43.56
CA PRO A 806 -36.52 -29.76 -43.52
C PRO A 806 -35.88 -29.54 -42.13
N ASN A 807 -34.55 -29.44 -42.07
CA ASN A 807 -33.82 -29.14 -40.84
C ASN A 807 -33.71 -27.62 -40.65
N HIS A 808 -34.84 -26.98 -40.29
CA HIS A 808 -34.92 -25.53 -40.12
C HIS A 808 -33.94 -24.99 -39.08
N THR A 809 -33.70 -25.73 -37.98
CA THR A 809 -32.74 -25.33 -36.94
C THR A 809 -31.33 -25.20 -37.51
N LEU A 810 -30.83 -26.25 -38.19
CA LEU A 810 -29.50 -26.21 -38.79
C LEU A 810 -29.40 -25.14 -39.89
N ARG A 811 -30.47 -24.93 -40.67
CA ARG A 811 -30.53 -23.88 -41.69
C ARG A 811 -30.40 -22.48 -41.09
N SER A 812 -31.04 -22.22 -39.96
CA SER A 812 -30.90 -20.96 -39.22
C SER A 812 -29.48 -20.80 -38.66
N THR A 813 -28.89 -21.86 -38.07
CA THR A 813 -27.53 -21.81 -37.52
C THR A 813 -26.47 -21.58 -38.60
N ILE A 814 -26.62 -22.18 -39.79
CA ILE A 814 -25.75 -21.93 -40.96
C ILE A 814 -25.85 -20.46 -41.40
N LYS A 815 -27.06 -19.91 -41.46
CA LYS A 815 -27.28 -18.49 -41.83
C LYS A 815 -26.73 -17.53 -40.79
N GLU A 816 -26.99 -17.74 -39.51
CA GLU A 816 -26.45 -16.92 -38.42
C GLU A 816 -24.91 -16.91 -38.45
N TRP A 817 -24.29 -18.07 -38.72
CA TRP A 817 -22.84 -18.16 -38.89
C TRP A 817 -22.35 -17.40 -40.13
N GLN A 818 -23.04 -17.50 -41.27
CA GLN A 818 -22.74 -16.71 -42.48
C GLN A 818 -22.93 -15.20 -42.28
N GLU A 819 -23.98 -14.78 -41.56
CA GLU A 819 -24.27 -13.37 -41.26
C GLU A 819 -23.25 -12.78 -40.27
N ASN A 820 -22.81 -13.56 -39.26
CA ASN A 820 -21.72 -13.15 -38.36
C ASN A 820 -20.36 -13.03 -39.08
N ILE A 821 -20.12 -13.83 -40.14
CA ILE A 821 -18.95 -13.63 -41.03
C ILE A 821 -19.11 -12.29 -41.79
N LEU A 822 -20.27 -12.03 -42.38
CA LEU A 822 -20.54 -10.81 -43.15
C LEU A 822 -20.49 -9.52 -42.31
N LEU A 823 -20.87 -9.59 -41.04
CA LEU A 823 -20.79 -8.46 -40.08
C LEU A 823 -19.37 -8.18 -39.56
N SER A 824 -18.37 -8.95 -39.99
CA SER A 824 -16.96 -8.79 -39.58
C SER A 824 -16.05 -8.17 -40.66
N HIS A 825 -16.64 -7.69 -41.77
CA HIS A 825 -15.97 -7.07 -42.92
C HIS A 825 -15.83 -5.54 -42.84
#